data_AF-A0A1Q6UL59-F1
#
_entry.id   AF-A0A1Q6UL59-F1
#
_cell.length_a   1.000
_cell.length_b   1.000
_cell.length_c   1.000
_cell.angle_alpha   90.00
_cell.angle_beta   90.00
_cell.angle_gamma   90.00
#
_symmetry.space_group_name_H-M   'P 1'
#
loop_
_entity.id
_entity.type
_entity.pdbx_description
1 polymer ?
#
loop_
_entity_poly.entity_id
_entity_poly.type
_entity_poly.pdbx_seq_one_letter_code
_entity_poly.pdbx_strand_id
1 'polypeptide(L)'
;MKITAAIKNAIFASAAALTFLCGCADFPQPGPAPEGAPESVLADAPRGAAESGSLKYFPYGADCARYGGGFPNLPSGAPDFEVELPRPKNPATVFAADFGFDEANDDCAAAINRALAHCRKTGASKLALAPGTYRCFGSRGIEVDGFEDFEIDGRGATLVFRRPSDLSLLPQHAVVEDAANFMVKNCLRVRISGLKIDWDWETDPLGAFVRITDKKPAEGGKPPYFDVEFVGYEKYPLYGRPMPVQVMMPVSDTLDGFCEGAAFWFGPSEGHFGAKSEWLSPNRARIYHSTKAEGVPVSDAYDGKFTERAGAYNHRAAKVGGMYRLMHYYYGKNAFNLDSNAHLSLEDIDVYSCRGMAVHIAGSQKYWKLENFNVVPPKGGARRPCTSTADVIHSADSLGYCKIINCAFSMNQDDIINLHDRMTFAEKVSDRVLRISNKRGNRYFGAEAGDVLELFYGDCSPAGYSARVSEVRGEILELDSPLPEQKGAGFWVSKSSAATGNILVRGCAFENFYGRAIFQGKNVTVENCRFANGPSIPLKFQLAYTVDKWAEGGGCSNAVVRGCVFENCNGKSDKTLGWVAEIFSGATVDPESGFKAPARCASGDILVEKNRFKNLRGLAWLANVGENLVFRDNEIEISSDSAESYAACVFVGDVKGARIVNNTVTARFPAECGVLASAKAEDVVAAGNVLRAAGAKDSGASVRR
;
A
#
# COMPACT_ATOMS: atom_id res chain seq x y z
N MET A 1 -29.89 -81.11 26.69
CA MET A 1 -28.70 -81.57 27.42
C MET A 1 -28.47 -80.60 28.57
N LYS A 2 -28.73 -81.05 29.81
CA LYS A 2 -28.57 -80.29 31.07
C LYS A 2 -27.08 -79.95 31.25
N ILE A 3 -26.73 -78.84 31.87
CA ILE A 3 -26.31 -78.74 33.29
C ILE A 3 -26.11 -77.24 33.57
N THR A 4 -27.06 -76.60 34.27
CA THR A 4 -27.01 -76.15 35.69
C THR A 4 -26.04 -74.99 35.96
N ALA A 5 -26.47 -73.76 36.22
CA ALA A 5 -27.34 -73.23 37.29
C ALA A 5 -26.62 -73.05 38.63
N ALA A 6 -26.51 -71.79 39.07
CA ALA A 6 -26.93 -71.27 40.39
C ALA A 6 -26.42 -69.83 40.55
N ILE A 7 -27.04 -68.83 41.19
CA ILE A 7 -28.32 -68.55 41.89
C ILE A 7 -28.27 -66.99 42.02
N LYS A 8 -29.23 -66.22 41.49
CA LYS A 8 -30.47 -65.70 42.12
C LYS A 8 -30.29 -64.66 43.25
N ASN A 9 -30.99 -63.53 43.02
CA ASN A 9 -31.52 -62.51 43.95
C ASN A 9 -30.57 -61.37 44.35
N ALA A 10 -30.95 -60.10 44.44
CA ALA A 10 -32.11 -59.35 43.98
C ALA A 10 -31.77 -57.85 44.14
N ILE A 11 -32.25 -57.03 43.20
CA ILE A 11 -32.73 -55.64 43.32
C ILE A 11 -32.52 -54.96 44.69
N PHE A 12 -31.77 -53.86 44.75
CA PHE A 12 -32.18 -52.57 45.36
C PHE A 12 -31.11 -51.47 45.13
N ALA A 13 -31.56 -50.35 44.56
CA ALA A 13 -31.07 -48.97 44.70
C ALA A 13 -29.55 -48.69 44.69
N SER A 14 -29.08 -47.94 43.69
CA SER A 14 -28.85 -46.49 43.87
C SER A 14 -28.13 -45.88 42.67
N ALA A 15 -28.56 -44.66 42.35
CA ALA A 15 -27.92 -43.78 41.40
C ALA A 15 -26.59 -43.29 41.99
N ALA A 16 -25.46 -43.81 41.50
CA ALA A 16 -24.13 -43.20 41.57
C ALA A 16 -23.10 -44.12 40.86
N ALA A 17 -23.14 -44.20 39.52
CA ALA A 17 -22.01 -44.59 38.66
C ALA A 17 -22.35 -44.46 37.16
N LEU A 18 -22.92 -43.32 36.75
CA LEU A 18 -22.52 -42.64 35.51
C LEU A 18 -21.09 -42.12 35.79
N THR A 19 -20.07 -42.09 34.95
CA THR A 19 -19.98 -41.72 33.53
C THR A 19 -18.50 -41.90 33.17
N PHE A 20 -18.13 -42.90 32.38
CA PHE A 20 -16.86 -42.94 31.66
C PHE A 20 -17.12 -43.78 30.42
N LEU A 21 -16.74 -43.26 29.24
CA LEU A 21 -17.06 -43.75 27.89
C LEU A 21 -18.25 -43.04 27.21
N CYS A 22 -18.17 -41.72 27.11
CA CYS A 22 -18.62 -41.00 25.93
C CYS A 22 -17.59 -39.90 25.65
N GLY A 23 -17.13 -39.79 24.41
CA GLY A 23 -16.05 -38.91 23.99
C GLY A 23 -16.29 -37.48 24.45
N CYS A 24 -15.31 -36.93 25.18
CA CYS A 24 -15.26 -35.52 25.50
C CYS A 24 -15.29 -34.73 24.19
N ALA A 25 -16.31 -33.91 24.02
CA ALA A 25 -16.21 -32.75 23.15
C ALA A 25 -14.98 -31.94 23.60
N ASP A 26 -14.06 -31.66 22.68
CA ASP A 26 -12.95 -30.75 22.90
C ASP A 26 -13.51 -29.35 23.21
N PHE A 27 -13.69 -29.06 24.50
CA PHE A 27 -13.95 -27.71 24.96
C PHE A 27 -12.67 -26.89 24.70
N PRO A 28 -12.74 -25.74 23.99
CA PRO A 28 -11.58 -24.88 23.82
C PRO A 28 -11.09 -24.46 25.20
N GLN A 29 -9.83 -24.77 25.52
CA GLN A 29 -9.18 -24.26 26.72
C GLN A 29 -9.29 -22.73 26.70
N PRO A 30 -10.02 -22.10 27.64
CA PRO A 30 -10.08 -20.66 27.69
C PRO A 30 -8.68 -20.14 28.04
N GLY A 31 -8.23 -19.10 27.32
CA GLY A 31 -7.01 -18.37 27.68
C GLY A 31 -7.11 -17.73 29.07
N PRO A 32 -6.05 -17.03 29.54
CA PRO A 32 -6.13 -16.26 30.77
C PRO A 32 -7.36 -15.33 30.76
N ALA A 33 -8.03 -15.20 31.91
CA ALA A 33 -9.14 -14.27 32.04
C ALA A 33 -8.66 -12.85 31.74
N PRO A 34 -9.47 -12.01 31.06
CA PRO A 34 -9.08 -10.65 30.77
C PRO A 34 -8.95 -9.83 32.05
N GLU A 35 -7.91 -9.03 32.13
CA GLU A 35 -7.64 -8.07 33.20
C GLU A 35 -7.80 -6.63 32.67
N GLY A 36 -7.65 -5.63 33.54
CA GLY A 36 -7.46 -4.25 33.09
C GLY A 36 -6.08 -4.08 32.47
N ALA A 37 -5.98 -3.36 31.36
CA ALA A 37 -4.69 -3.06 30.74
C ALA A 37 -3.78 -2.28 31.70
N PRO A 38 -2.54 -2.74 31.96
CA PRO A 38 -1.59 -2.04 32.82
C PRO A 38 -1.26 -0.63 32.31
N GLU A 39 -1.05 0.32 33.21
CA GLU A 39 -0.63 1.69 32.85
C GLU A 39 0.69 1.69 32.06
N SER A 40 1.59 0.77 32.39
CA SER A 40 2.87 0.54 31.70
C SER A 40 2.70 0.22 30.22
N VAL A 41 1.71 -0.59 29.84
CA VAL A 41 1.41 -0.92 28.43
C VAL A 41 0.75 0.25 27.71
N LEU A 42 0.02 1.09 28.44
CA LEU A 42 -0.76 2.19 27.88
C LEU A 42 0.01 3.52 27.82
N ALA A 43 1.26 3.57 28.28
CA ALA A 43 2.03 4.80 28.42
C ALA A 43 2.15 5.61 27.12
N ASP A 44 2.33 4.93 25.98
CA ASP A 44 2.44 5.56 24.65
C ASP A 44 1.17 5.38 23.80
N ALA A 45 0.15 4.71 24.34
CA ALA A 45 -1.11 4.48 23.65
C ALA A 45 -1.86 5.81 23.40
N PRO A 46 -2.76 5.87 22.40
CA PRO A 46 -3.61 7.04 22.19
C PRO A 46 -4.41 7.40 23.45
N ARG A 47 -4.52 8.70 23.75
CA ARG A 47 -5.23 9.18 24.96
C ARG A 47 -6.62 8.57 25.15
N GLY A 48 -7.40 8.46 24.08
CA GLY A 48 -8.74 7.85 24.15
C GLY A 48 -8.74 6.36 24.51
N ALA A 49 -7.65 5.63 24.26
CA ALA A 49 -7.46 4.26 24.71
C ALA A 49 -7.03 4.22 26.19
N ALA A 50 -6.08 5.08 26.57
CA ALA A 50 -5.50 5.15 27.91
C ALA A 50 -6.48 5.68 28.99
N GLU A 51 -7.27 6.71 28.68
CA GLU A 51 -8.22 7.33 29.62
C GLU A 51 -9.46 6.47 29.88
N SER A 52 -9.73 5.48 29.02
CA SER A 52 -10.99 4.74 29.07
C SER A 52 -11.08 3.72 30.20
N GLY A 53 -9.96 3.27 30.78
CA GLY A 53 -9.91 2.16 31.75
C GLY A 53 -10.64 0.88 31.28
N SER A 54 -10.97 0.79 29.99
CA SER A 54 -12.02 -0.09 29.44
C SER A 54 -11.48 -1.19 28.52
N LEU A 55 -10.16 -1.20 28.30
CA LEU A 55 -9.52 -2.24 27.50
C LEU A 55 -9.35 -3.49 28.36
N LYS A 56 -9.94 -4.59 27.88
CA LYS A 56 -9.65 -5.93 28.36
C LYS A 56 -8.25 -6.30 27.88
N TYR A 57 -7.40 -6.75 28.79
CA TYR A 57 -6.04 -7.15 28.51
C TYR A 57 -5.86 -8.65 28.73
N PHE A 58 -5.30 -9.32 27.74
CA PHE A 58 -4.98 -10.74 27.81
C PHE A 58 -3.46 -10.91 27.73
N PRO A 59 -2.76 -11.10 28.87
CA PRO A 59 -1.31 -11.18 28.90
C PRO A 59 -0.79 -12.44 28.20
N TYR A 60 0.38 -12.33 27.57
CA TYR A 60 1.14 -13.49 27.12
C TYR A 60 1.87 -14.12 28.32
N GLY A 61 1.88 -15.45 28.42
CA GLY A 61 2.48 -16.17 29.54
C GLY A 61 3.89 -16.66 29.25
N ALA A 62 4.65 -17.02 30.29
CA ALA A 62 5.98 -17.60 30.12
C ALA A 62 5.93 -19.05 29.62
N ASP A 63 4.97 -19.84 30.13
CA ASP A 63 4.76 -21.24 29.79
C ASP A 63 3.27 -21.50 29.56
N CYS A 64 2.83 -21.37 28.31
CA CYS A 64 1.43 -21.61 27.93
C CYS A 64 1.30 -22.91 27.14
N ALA A 65 0.30 -23.72 27.48
CA ALA A 65 -0.12 -24.82 26.62
C ALA A 65 -0.58 -24.27 25.26
N ARG A 66 -0.15 -24.95 24.19
CA ARG A 66 -0.53 -24.59 22.82
C ARG A 66 -2.05 -24.69 22.67
N TYR A 67 -2.67 -23.67 22.09
CA TYR A 67 -4.08 -23.67 21.75
C TYR A 67 -4.35 -24.72 20.65
N GLY A 68 -5.28 -25.63 20.93
CA GLY A 68 -5.73 -26.70 20.01
C GLY A 68 -7.19 -26.56 19.53
N GLY A 69 -7.86 -25.45 19.82
CA GLY A 69 -9.25 -25.23 19.39
C GLY A 69 -9.37 -25.01 17.87
N GLY A 70 -10.57 -25.24 17.34
CA GLY A 70 -10.88 -25.11 15.92
C GLY A 70 -10.95 -23.65 15.43
N PHE A 71 -10.79 -23.48 14.11
CA PHE A 71 -10.97 -22.21 13.41
C PHE A 71 -12.20 -22.36 12.49
N PRO A 72 -13.38 -21.81 12.86
CA PRO A 72 -14.64 -22.09 12.17
C PRO A 72 -14.61 -21.79 10.67
N ASN A 73 -13.92 -20.72 10.26
CA ASN A 73 -13.74 -20.33 8.86
C ASN A 73 -12.31 -19.82 8.70
N LEU A 74 -11.36 -20.66 8.30
CA LEU A 74 -9.99 -20.18 8.12
C LEU A 74 -9.85 -19.52 6.73
N PRO A 75 -9.39 -18.25 6.64
CA PRO A 75 -9.15 -17.58 5.37
C PRO A 75 -8.18 -18.35 4.48
N SER A 76 -8.46 -18.35 3.17
CA SER A 76 -7.67 -19.06 2.16
C SER A 76 -6.86 -18.13 1.26
N GLY A 77 -7.21 -16.84 1.22
CA GLY A 77 -6.55 -15.83 0.42
C GLY A 77 -6.99 -15.87 -1.04
N ALA A 78 -6.12 -15.43 -1.94
CA ALA A 78 -6.31 -15.44 -3.39
C ALA A 78 -6.41 -16.86 -3.97
N PRO A 79 -7.53 -17.25 -4.62
CA PRO A 79 -7.59 -18.44 -5.45
C PRO A 79 -6.56 -18.41 -6.59
N ASP A 80 -5.98 -19.55 -6.93
CA ASP A 80 -5.05 -19.61 -8.06
C ASP A 80 -5.77 -19.37 -9.41
N PHE A 81 -5.04 -18.80 -10.36
CA PHE A 81 -5.50 -18.50 -11.71
C PHE A 81 -4.32 -18.43 -12.68
N GLU A 82 -4.59 -18.60 -13.98
CA GLU A 82 -3.54 -18.53 -15.00
C GLU A 82 -3.46 -17.15 -15.66
N VAL A 83 -2.23 -16.71 -15.96
CA VAL A 83 -1.96 -15.62 -16.89
C VAL A 83 -1.42 -16.26 -18.16
N GLU A 84 -2.26 -16.39 -19.18
CA GLU A 84 -1.90 -17.03 -20.45
C GLU A 84 -0.79 -16.25 -21.17
N LEU A 85 0.16 -16.97 -21.76
CA LEU A 85 1.22 -16.40 -22.61
C LEU A 85 0.77 -16.27 -24.07
N PRO A 86 1.46 -15.44 -24.88
CA PRO A 86 1.21 -15.32 -26.32
C PRO A 86 1.15 -16.67 -27.05
N ARG A 87 0.17 -16.82 -27.95
CA ARG A 87 -0.01 -17.98 -28.83
C ARG A 87 0.17 -17.54 -30.30
N PRO A 88 1.42 -17.33 -30.75
CA PRO A 88 1.70 -16.62 -32.00
C PRO A 88 1.13 -17.34 -33.22
N LYS A 89 0.33 -16.63 -34.02
CA LYS A 89 -0.18 -17.13 -35.31
C LYS A 89 0.84 -16.97 -36.43
N ASN A 90 1.67 -15.93 -36.35
CA ASN A 90 2.76 -15.65 -37.28
C ASN A 90 4.03 -15.34 -36.48
N PRO A 91 4.96 -16.31 -36.35
CA PRO A 91 6.14 -16.18 -35.49
C PRO A 91 7.21 -15.23 -36.05
N ALA A 92 6.91 -14.43 -37.08
CA ALA A 92 7.81 -13.42 -37.60
C ALA A 92 8.24 -12.43 -36.50
N THR A 93 9.53 -12.10 -36.50
CA THR A 93 10.13 -11.12 -35.60
C THR A 93 10.48 -9.87 -36.39
N VAL A 94 10.05 -8.73 -35.89
CA VAL A 94 10.44 -7.40 -36.36
C VAL A 94 11.55 -6.88 -35.45
N PHE A 95 12.61 -6.30 -36.01
CA PHE A 95 13.68 -5.69 -35.25
C PHE A 95 13.49 -4.18 -35.21
N ALA A 96 13.50 -3.58 -34.02
CA ALA A 96 13.31 -2.13 -33.88
C ALA A 96 14.41 -1.32 -34.58
N ALA A 97 15.62 -1.88 -34.73
CA ALA A 97 16.76 -1.25 -35.42
C ALA A 97 16.40 -0.85 -36.87
N ASP A 98 15.58 -1.65 -37.56
CA ASP A 98 15.12 -1.37 -38.92
C ASP A 98 14.21 -0.13 -39.00
N PHE A 99 13.76 0.39 -37.86
CA PHE A 99 12.88 1.54 -37.72
C PHE A 99 13.55 2.73 -37.03
N GLY A 100 14.87 2.72 -36.91
CA GLY A 100 15.67 3.82 -36.34
C GLY A 100 15.84 3.75 -34.82
N PHE A 101 15.75 2.56 -34.23
CA PHE A 101 16.15 2.31 -32.85
C PHE A 101 17.68 2.19 -32.79
N ASP A 102 18.33 3.28 -32.40
CA ASP A 102 19.80 3.46 -32.45
C ASP A 102 20.23 4.40 -31.31
N GLU A 103 21.38 4.18 -30.69
CA GLU A 103 21.86 5.00 -29.57
C GLU A 103 22.13 6.47 -29.94
N ALA A 104 22.35 6.77 -31.23
CA ALA A 104 22.47 8.13 -31.75
C ALA A 104 21.11 8.83 -31.95
N ASN A 105 19.98 8.10 -31.88
CA ASN A 105 18.65 8.69 -31.98
C ASN A 105 18.19 9.20 -30.61
N ASP A 106 17.85 10.50 -30.54
CA ASP A 106 17.35 11.15 -29.32
C ASP A 106 15.92 10.73 -28.95
N ASP A 107 15.17 10.12 -29.86
CA ASP A 107 13.80 9.63 -29.63
C ASP A 107 13.56 8.22 -30.19
N CYS A 108 14.05 7.23 -29.43
CA CYS A 108 13.84 5.82 -29.69
C CYS A 108 12.41 5.34 -29.37
N ALA A 109 11.62 6.08 -28.58
CA ALA A 109 10.20 5.75 -28.37
C ALA A 109 9.43 5.86 -29.69
N ALA A 110 9.69 6.90 -30.48
CA ALA A 110 9.13 7.04 -31.82
C ALA A 110 9.56 5.91 -32.78
N ALA A 111 10.80 5.42 -32.67
CA ALA A 111 11.28 4.28 -33.46
C ALA A 111 10.55 2.98 -33.10
N ILE A 112 10.38 2.71 -31.81
CA ILE A 112 9.62 1.57 -31.32
C ILE A 112 8.16 1.65 -31.79
N ASN A 113 7.52 2.82 -31.73
CA ASN A 113 6.15 3.00 -32.22
C ASN A 113 6.02 2.74 -33.73
N ARG A 114 7.02 3.13 -34.54
CA ARG A 114 7.06 2.78 -35.98
C ARG A 114 7.17 1.26 -36.19
N ALA A 115 8.02 0.58 -35.40
CA ALA A 115 8.16 -0.87 -35.47
C ALA A 115 6.87 -1.60 -35.04
N LEU A 116 6.21 -1.16 -33.97
CA LEU A 116 4.90 -1.69 -33.54
C LEU A 116 3.83 -1.51 -34.62
N ALA A 117 3.76 -0.34 -35.26
CA ALA A 117 2.85 -0.11 -36.39
C ALA A 117 3.13 -1.08 -37.56
N HIS A 118 4.40 -1.39 -37.82
CA HIS A 118 4.78 -2.39 -38.81
C HIS A 118 4.37 -3.80 -38.39
N CYS A 119 4.61 -4.22 -37.13
CA CYS A 119 4.15 -5.51 -36.61
C CYS A 119 2.64 -5.69 -36.81
N ARG A 120 1.84 -4.66 -36.50
CA ARG A 120 0.40 -4.67 -36.71
C ARG A 120 0.04 -4.84 -38.19
N LYS A 121 0.74 -4.14 -39.08
CA LYS A 121 0.50 -4.22 -40.53
C LYS A 121 0.82 -5.60 -41.12
N THR A 122 1.87 -6.26 -40.63
CA THR A 122 2.35 -7.55 -41.16
C THR A 122 1.83 -8.75 -40.38
N GLY A 123 1.18 -8.51 -39.24
CA GLY A 123 0.76 -9.54 -38.30
C GLY A 123 1.92 -10.25 -37.62
N ALA A 124 3.10 -9.62 -37.51
CA ALA A 124 4.24 -10.22 -36.80
C ALA A 124 3.92 -10.33 -35.30
N SER A 125 4.22 -11.49 -34.70
CA SER A 125 3.93 -11.74 -33.29
C SER A 125 5.04 -11.30 -32.33
N LYS A 126 6.18 -10.80 -32.82
CA LYS A 126 7.29 -10.37 -31.97
C LYS A 126 7.98 -9.09 -32.45
N LEU A 127 8.25 -8.18 -31.51
CA LEU A 127 9.17 -7.06 -31.66
C LEU A 127 10.42 -7.29 -30.79
N ALA A 128 11.60 -7.28 -31.40
CA ALA A 128 12.87 -7.37 -30.71
C ALA A 128 13.59 -6.01 -30.68
N LEU A 129 14.02 -5.60 -29.49
CA LEU A 129 14.94 -4.47 -29.30
C LEU A 129 16.40 -4.97 -29.35
N ALA A 130 17.34 -4.07 -29.58
CA ALA A 130 18.77 -4.36 -29.42
C ALA A 130 19.24 -3.97 -28.00
N PRO A 131 20.19 -4.70 -27.39
CA PRO A 131 20.83 -4.24 -26.15
C PRO A 131 21.51 -2.90 -26.38
N GLY A 132 21.63 -2.08 -25.34
CA GLY A 132 22.20 -0.73 -25.43
C GLY A 132 21.46 0.26 -24.53
N THR A 133 21.85 1.53 -24.61
CA THR A 133 21.18 2.63 -23.88
C THR A 133 20.60 3.64 -24.87
N TYR A 134 19.28 3.82 -24.84
CA TYR A 134 18.54 4.54 -25.87
C TYR A 134 17.75 5.71 -25.28
N ARG A 135 17.92 6.89 -25.88
CA ARG A 135 17.20 8.09 -25.46
C ARG A 135 15.77 8.06 -25.98
N CYS A 136 14.82 8.39 -25.12
CA CYS A 136 13.40 8.50 -25.42
C CYS A 136 12.91 9.91 -25.04
N PHE A 137 13.47 10.94 -25.70
CA PHE A 137 13.27 12.34 -25.35
C PHE A 137 12.13 13.01 -26.12
N GLY A 138 11.34 12.23 -26.85
CA GLY A 138 10.13 12.69 -27.52
C GLY A 138 9.00 13.06 -26.56
N SER A 139 7.99 13.76 -27.06
CA SER A 139 6.81 14.13 -26.27
C SER A 139 5.86 12.95 -26.01
N ARG A 140 5.88 11.91 -26.85
CA ARG A 140 5.04 10.70 -26.74
C ARG A 140 5.82 9.53 -26.16
N GLY A 141 5.14 8.72 -25.36
CA GLY A 141 5.65 7.43 -24.90
C GLY A 141 5.50 6.34 -25.98
N ILE A 142 5.79 5.11 -25.58
CA ILE A 142 5.59 3.90 -26.37
C ILE A 142 4.15 3.43 -26.18
N GLU A 143 3.46 3.13 -27.28
CA GLU A 143 2.03 2.78 -27.28
C GLU A 143 1.81 1.36 -27.81
N VAL A 144 1.48 0.44 -26.90
CA VAL A 144 1.11 -0.95 -27.18
C VAL A 144 -0.41 -1.06 -27.03
N ASP A 145 -1.11 -0.88 -28.15
CA ASP A 145 -2.59 -0.84 -28.18
C ASP A 145 -3.16 -1.92 -29.08
N GLY A 146 -4.08 -2.72 -28.55
CA GLY A 146 -4.86 -3.68 -29.34
C GLY A 146 -4.05 -4.83 -29.95
N PHE A 147 -2.96 -5.25 -29.29
CA PHE A 147 -2.20 -6.43 -29.72
C PHE A 147 -2.78 -7.71 -29.12
N GLU A 148 -2.77 -8.78 -29.92
CA GLU A 148 -3.15 -10.12 -29.51
C GLU A 148 -1.99 -11.09 -29.80
N ASP A 149 -1.66 -11.97 -28.85
CA ASP A 149 -0.63 -13.00 -29.01
C ASP A 149 0.74 -12.40 -29.44
N PHE A 150 1.20 -11.41 -28.68
CA PHE A 150 2.34 -10.58 -29.04
C PHE A 150 3.42 -10.50 -27.96
N GLU A 151 4.68 -10.47 -28.38
CA GLU A 151 5.86 -10.34 -27.51
C GLU A 151 6.68 -9.08 -27.85
N ILE A 152 7.05 -8.31 -26.82
CA ILE A 152 8.12 -7.32 -26.88
C ILE A 152 9.31 -7.87 -26.10
N ASP A 153 10.38 -8.19 -26.82
CA ASP A 153 11.63 -8.71 -26.27
C ASP A 153 12.68 -7.59 -26.22
N GLY A 154 12.89 -7.06 -25.02
CA GLY A 154 13.79 -5.95 -24.75
C GLY A 154 15.27 -6.29 -24.83
N ARG A 155 15.65 -7.57 -24.73
CA ARG A 155 17.03 -8.06 -24.85
C ARG A 155 18.08 -7.31 -24.03
N GLY A 156 17.68 -6.76 -22.89
CA GLY A 156 18.50 -6.01 -21.94
C GLY A 156 18.61 -4.51 -22.21
N ALA A 157 17.90 -3.95 -23.19
CA ALA A 157 17.93 -2.53 -23.54
C ALA A 157 17.56 -1.63 -22.35
N THR A 158 18.25 -0.51 -22.21
CA THR A 158 17.92 0.57 -21.27
C THR A 158 17.29 1.72 -22.01
N LEU A 159 16.05 2.06 -21.66
CA LEU A 159 15.30 3.17 -22.24
C LEU A 159 15.33 4.35 -21.26
N VAL A 160 16.01 5.43 -21.64
CA VAL A 160 16.18 6.64 -20.81
C VAL A 160 15.19 7.70 -21.27
N PHE A 161 14.22 8.03 -20.42
CA PHE A 161 13.18 8.99 -20.72
C PHE A 161 13.53 10.39 -20.22
N ARG A 162 13.09 11.39 -20.99
CA ARG A 162 12.99 12.78 -20.55
C ARG A 162 11.78 13.38 -21.23
N ARG A 163 10.76 13.70 -20.45
CA ARG A 163 9.46 14.15 -21.00
C ARG A 163 8.94 15.37 -20.25
N PRO A 164 8.43 16.38 -20.98
CA PRO A 164 7.95 17.60 -20.36
C PRO A 164 6.73 17.34 -19.46
N SER A 165 6.59 18.18 -18.44
CA SER A 165 5.39 18.20 -17.60
C SER A 165 4.16 18.55 -18.40
N ASP A 166 3.06 17.88 -18.11
CA ASP A 166 1.75 18.45 -18.35
C ASP A 166 1.55 19.57 -17.30
N LEU A 167 1.55 20.83 -17.74
CA LEU A 167 1.42 22.01 -16.86
C LEU A 167 -0.06 22.31 -16.53
N SER A 168 -0.94 21.32 -16.67
CA SER A 168 -2.37 21.44 -16.36
C SER A 168 -2.67 21.74 -14.89
N LEU A 169 -1.66 21.70 -14.00
CA LEU A 169 -1.76 22.01 -12.56
C LEU A 169 -2.92 21.28 -11.88
N LEU A 170 -3.22 20.08 -12.40
CA LEU A 170 -4.29 19.26 -11.92
C LEU A 170 -4.11 19.01 -10.42
N PRO A 171 -5.18 19.00 -9.62
CA PRO A 171 -5.09 18.65 -8.21
C PRO A 171 -4.44 17.26 -8.06
N GLN A 172 -3.81 16.99 -6.92
CA GLN A 172 -3.06 15.74 -6.61
C GLN A 172 -3.75 14.47 -7.11
N HIS A 173 -5.07 14.50 -7.12
CA HIS A 173 -5.95 13.38 -7.31
C HIS A 173 -6.38 13.16 -8.79
N ALA A 174 -5.97 14.03 -9.70
CA ALA A 174 -6.23 13.89 -11.14
C ALA A 174 -4.96 13.36 -11.82
N VAL A 175 -4.83 12.04 -11.84
CA VAL A 175 -3.76 11.32 -12.55
C VAL A 175 -4.00 11.49 -14.05
N VAL A 176 -2.96 11.84 -14.81
CA VAL A 176 -3.04 11.87 -16.28
C VAL A 176 -2.85 10.45 -16.79
N GLU A 177 -3.97 9.76 -17.00
CA GLU A 177 -3.99 8.33 -17.36
C GLU A 177 -3.40 8.05 -18.75
N ASP A 178 -3.43 9.01 -19.68
CA ASP A 178 -2.99 8.81 -21.08
C ASP A 178 -1.53 9.22 -21.39
N ALA A 179 -0.70 9.44 -20.38
CA ALA A 179 0.63 10.06 -20.58
C ALA A 179 1.84 9.26 -20.09
N ALA A 180 1.76 7.94 -19.94
CA ALA A 180 2.91 7.10 -19.51
C ALA A 180 4.05 7.00 -20.52
N ASN A 181 5.22 6.55 -20.04
CA ASN A 181 6.36 6.18 -20.87
C ASN A 181 6.09 4.92 -21.69
N PHE A 182 5.41 3.93 -21.09
CA PHE A 182 4.75 2.83 -21.78
C PHE A 182 3.25 2.86 -21.48
N MET A 183 2.44 2.99 -22.53
CA MET A 183 1.01 2.76 -22.47
C MET A 183 0.72 1.38 -23.06
N VAL A 184 0.18 0.47 -22.25
CA VAL A 184 -0.25 -0.87 -22.67
C VAL A 184 -1.74 -0.97 -22.47
N LYS A 185 -2.49 -1.04 -23.57
CA LYS A 185 -3.95 -1.00 -23.49
C LYS A 185 -4.66 -1.93 -24.47
N ASN A 186 -5.84 -2.39 -24.09
CA ASN A 186 -6.72 -3.22 -24.92
C ASN A 186 -6.04 -4.48 -25.49
N CYS A 187 -5.00 -5.00 -24.84
CA CYS A 187 -4.25 -6.14 -25.33
C CYS A 187 -4.76 -7.47 -24.77
N LEU A 188 -4.52 -8.55 -25.51
CA LEU A 188 -4.87 -9.92 -25.14
C LEU A 188 -3.64 -10.84 -25.28
N ARG A 189 -3.23 -11.51 -24.20
CA ARG A 189 -2.07 -12.44 -24.22
C ARG A 189 -0.81 -11.75 -24.76
N VAL A 190 -0.34 -10.76 -24.02
CA VAL A 190 0.86 -9.98 -24.36
C VAL A 190 1.93 -10.17 -23.31
N ARG A 191 3.18 -10.29 -23.77
CA ARG A 191 4.37 -10.36 -22.93
C ARG A 191 5.34 -9.23 -23.28
N ILE A 192 5.78 -8.50 -22.27
CA ILE A 192 6.84 -7.50 -22.38
C ILE A 192 7.95 -7.94 -21.43
N SER A 193 9.17 -8.12 -21.94
CA SER A 193 10.24 -8.67 -21.10
C SER A 193 11.63 -8.13 -21.38
N GLY A 194 12.51 -8.21 -20.39
CA GLY A 194 13.95 -8.05 -20.56
C GLY A 194 14.37 -6.63 -20.93
N LEU A 195 13.83 -5.60 -20.28
CA LEU A 195 14.21 -4.21 -20.52
C LEU A 195 14.42 -3.45 -19.23
N LYS A 196 15.07 -2.28 -19.33
CA LYS A 196 15.29 -1.37 -18.23
C LYS A 196 14.70 -0.01 -18.56
N ILE A 197 14.12 0.65 -17.57
CA ILE A 197 13.59 2.00 -17.69
C ILE A 197 14.38 2.91 -16.77
N ASP A 198 14.77 4.06 -17.30
CA ASP A 198 15.44 5.09 -16.54
C ASP A 198 15.01 6.50 -16.95
N TRP A 199 15.49 7.50 -16.23
CA TRP A 199 15.24 8.92 -16.48
C TRP A 199 16.55 9.67 -16.74
N ASP A 200 16.48 10.78 -17.48
CA ASP A 200 17.62 11.65 -17.74
C ASP A 200 17.99 12.50 -16.50
N TRP A 201 18.76 11.89 -15.60
CA TRP A 201 19.30 12.55 -14.41
C TRP A 201 20.33 13.63 -14.72
N GLU A 202 20.95 13.62 -15.91
CA GLU A 202 22.01 14.56 -16.27
C GLU A 202 21.45 15.95 -16.58
N THR A 203 20.27 16.02 -17.20
CA THR A 203 19.67 17.29 -17.63
C THR A 203 18.36 17.65 -16.97
N ASP A 204 17.64 16.66 -16.41
CA ASP A 204 16.34 16.81 -15.76
C ASP A 204 16.21 15.88 -14.52
N PRO A 205 17.04 16.05 -13.48
CA PRO A 205 17.03 15.16 -12.32
C PRO A 205 15.68 15.17 -11.60
N LEU A 206 15.25 14.00 -11.12
CA LEU A 206 13.97 13.88 -10.40
C LEU A 206 14.01 14.42 -8.97
N GLY A 207 15.22 14.56 -8.42
CA GLY A 207 15.49 15.06 -7.07
C GLY A 207 16.98 15.01 -6.74
N ALA A 208 17.33 15.34 -5.50
CA ALA A 208 18.69 15.26 -4.98
C ALA A 208 18.71 14.88 -3.50
N PHE A 209 19.86 14.38 -3.02
CA PHE A 209 20.16 14.44 -1.60
C PHE A 209 20.70 15.83 -1.25
N VAL A 210 20.16 16.42 -0.19
CA VAL A 210 20.53 17.75 0.27
C VAL A 210 20.77 17.77 1.78
N ARG A 211 21.66 18.66 2.22
CA ARG A 211 21.90 18.95 3.64
C ARG A 211 21.36 20.33 3.96
N ILE A 212 20.58 20.47 5.03
CA ILE A 212 20.22 21.80 5.55
C ILE A 212 21.46 22.41 6.24
N THR A 213 21.95 23.53 5.75
CA THR A 213 23.19 24.19 6.22
C THR A 213 22.93 25.39 7.12
N ASP A 214 21.83 26.09 6.94
CA ASP A 214 21.38 27.19 7.81
C ASP A 214 19.85 27.30 7.77
N LYS A 215 19.25 27.97 8.75
CA LYS A 215 17.84 28.36 8.74
C LYS A 215 17.63 29.72 9.39
N LYS A 216 16.75 30.54 8.83
CA LYS A 216 16.35 31.84 9.42
C LYS A 216 14.84 31.91 9.66
N PRO A 217 14.41 32.47 10.80
CA PRO A 217 13.01 32.72 11.06
C PRO A 217 12.51 33.88 10.20
N ALA A 218 11.19 34.13 10.26
CA ALA A 218 10.61 35.32 9.66
C ALA A 218 11.06 36.55 10.48
N GLU A 219 11.63 37.56 9.83
CA GLU A 219 12.12 38.77 10.51
C GLU A 219 12.06 39.99 9.59
N GLY A 220 11.61 41.14 10.11
CA GLY A 220 11.61 42.41 9.37
C GLY A 220 10.83 42.38 8.05
N GLY A 221 9.74 41.62 8.00
CA GLY A 221 8.93 41.44 6.78
C GLY A 221 9.50 40.45 5.75
N LYS A 222 10.63 39.79 6.06
CA LYS A 222 11.22 38.76 5.19
C LYS A 222 10.68 37.37 5.56
N PRO A 223 10.35 36.52 4.57
CA PRO A 223 9.88 35.16 4.83
C PRO A 223 10.99 34.28 5.43
N PRO A 224 10.62 33.29 6.26
CA PRO A 224 11.56 32.31 6.81
C PRO A 224 12.11 31.41 5.70
N TYR A 225 13.33 30.91 5.90
CA TYR A 225 13.99 30.04 4.93
C TYR A 225 14.94 29.05 5.59
N PHE A 226 15.34 28.06 4.82
CA PHE A 226 16.55 27.29 5.08
C PHE A 226 17.43 27.22 3.83
N ASP A 227 18.74 27.20 4.04
CA ASP A 227 19.74 27.06 2.99
C ASP A 227 20.17 25.61 2.89
N VAL A 228 20.16 25.06 1.68
CA VAL A 228 20.52 23.66 1.40
C VAL A 228 21.79 23.56 0.55
N GLU A 229 22.57 22.52 0.79
CA GLU A 229 23.70 22.08 -0.04
C GLU A 229 23.34 20.78 -0.75
N PHE A 230 23.61 20.70 -2.06
CA PHE A 230 23.39 19.50 -2.88
C PHE A 230 24.56 18.53 -2.70
N VAL A 231 24.31 17.40 -2.03
CA VAL A 231 25.37 16.46 -1.66
C VAL A 231 25.81 15.65 -2.88
N GLY A 232 27.12 15.61 -3.10
CA GLY A 232 27.72 14.93 -4.25
C GLY A 232 27.79 15.79 -5.53
N TYR A 233 27.48 17.08 -5.45
CA TYR A 233 27.51 18.00 -6.60
C TYR A 233 28.43 19.20 -6.36
N GLU A 234 29.35 19.45 -7.30
CA GLU A 234 30.04 20.74 -7.42
C GLU A 234 29.14 21.79 -8.10
N LYS A 235 28.37 21.34 -9.09
CA LYS A 235 27.33 22.11 -9.78
C LYS A 235 26.13 21.22 -10.02
N TYR A 236 24.98 21.61 -9.49
CA TYR A 236 23.75 20.85 -9.66
C TYR A 236 23.18 21.05 -11.09
N PRO A 237 22.59 20.02 -11.75
CA PRO A 237 22.10 20.13 -13.13
C PRO A 237 21.10 21.27 -13.38
N LEU A 238 20.26 21.60 -12.38
CA LEU A 238 19.27 22.67 -12.48
C LEU A 238 19.83 24.06 -12.15
N TYR A 239 21.12 24.21 -11.84
CA TYR A 239 21.72 25.50 -11.50
C TYR A 239 21.49 26.54 -12.61
N GLY A 240 21.05 27.73 -12.21
CA GLY A 240 20.74 28.84 -13.12
C GLY A 240 19.34 28.75 -13.76
N ARG A 241 18.53 27.76 -13.38
CA ARG A 241 17.12 27.60 -13.81
C ARG A 241 16.18 27.64 -12.60
N PRO A 242 14.88 27.94 -12.80
CA PRO A 242 13.87 27.67 -11.78
C PRO A 242 13.90 26.19 -11.37
N MET A 243 13.91 25.94 -10.06
CA MET A 243 13.99 24.60 -9.50
C MET A 243 12.68 24.26 -8.78
N PRO A 244 11.96 23.21 -9.19
CA PRO A 244 10.81 22.73 -8.43
C PRO A 244 11.23 22.25 -7.04
N VAL A 245 10.49 22.63 -5.99
CA VAL A 245 10.72 22.19 -4.61
C VAL A 245 9.40 21.65 -4.09
N GLN A 246 9.10 20.37 -4.38
CA GLN A 246 7.79 19.78 -4.09
C GLN A 246 7.74 19.08 -2.73
N VAL A 247 8.74 18.25 -2.42
CA VAL A 247 8.76 17.46 -1.18
C VAL A 247 10.19 17.30 -0.68
N MET A 248 10.38 17.41 0.63
CA MET A 248 11.62 17.04 1.30
C MET A 248 11.36 15.99 2.38
N MET A 249 12.11 14.90 2.39
CA MET A 249 11.97 13.83 3.38
C MET A 249 13.32 13.53 4.05
N PRO A 250 13.34 13.33 5.38
CA PRO A 250 14.56 13.03 6.11
C PRO A 250 15.09 11.65 5.72
N VAL A 251 16.41 11.55 5.56
CA VAL A 251 17.13 10.31 5.23
C VAL A 251 18.31 10.11 6.15
N SER A 252 18.78 8.87 6.28
CA SER A 252 19.99 8.54 7.04
C SER A 252 21.21 9.28 6.50
N ASP A 253 22.22 9.54 7.34
CA ASP A 253 23.48 10.15 6.90
C ASP A 253 24.23 9.26 5.89
N THR A 254 23.99 7.95 5.96
CA THR A 254 24.46 6.97 5.00
C THR A 254 23.72 7.01 3.68
N LEU A 255 22.60 7.72 3.54
CA LEU A 255 21.77 7.84 2.33
C LEU A 255 21.26 6.50 1.78
N ASP A 256 21.02 5.55 2.68
CA ASP A 256 20.52 4.20 2.38
C ASP A 256 19.14 3.92 2.97
N GLY A 257 18.48 4.90 3.58
CA GLY A 257 17.12 4.73 4.09
C GLY A 257 16.52 6.00 4.66
N PHE A 258 15.26 5.92 5.05
CA PHE A 258 14.56 6.98 5.75
C PHE A 258 14.92 6.97 7.24
N CYS A 259 14.84 8.13 7.88
CA CYS A 259 15.08 8.26 9.31
C CYS A 259 14.02 9.13 9.99
N GLU A 260 14.08 9.21 11.32
CA GLU A 260 13.21 10.07 12.10
C GLU A 260 13.44 11.55 11.74
N GLY A 261 12.34 12.29 11.54
CA GLY A 261 12.40 13.71 11.24
C GLY A 261 11.13 14.22 10.56
N ALA A 262 11.04 15.53 10.40
CA ALA A 262 9.92 16.15 9.71
C ALA A 262 10.09 16.09 8.19
N ALA A 263 9.02 15.67 7.50
CA ALA A 263 8.92 15.85 6.05
C ALA A 263 8.27 17.20 5.74
N PHE A 264 8.77 17.88 4.70
CA PHE A 264 8.22 19.16 4.23
C PHE A 264 7.50 18.95 2.90
N TRP A 265 6.23 19.34 2.86
CA TRP A 265 5.36 19.16 1.71
C TRP A 265 4.95 20.50 1.14
N PHE A 266 5.30 20.75 -0.12
CA PHE A 266 5.03 21.99 -0.83
C PHE A 266 4.07 21.81 -2.01
N GLY A 267 3.81 20.57 -2.47
CA GLY A 267 2.70 20.25 -3.38
C GLY A 267 3.03 19.11 -4.37
N PRO A 268 2.31 17.97 -4.35
CA PRO A 268 2.60 16.79 -5.20
C PRO A 268 1.93 16.76 -6.59
N SER A 269 1.50 17.88 -7.17
CA SER A 269 0.87 17.86 -8.51
C SER A 269 1.88 17.82 -9.65
N GLU A 270 1.46 17.27 -10.79
CA GLU A 270 2.23 17.38 -12.03
C GLU A 270 2.41 18.86 -12.43
N GLY A 271 3.64 19.26 -12.78
CA GLY A 271 3.94 20.63 -13.25
C GLY A 271 4.01 21.70 -12.15
N HIS A 272 3.75 21.36 -10.89
CA HIS A 272 3.78 22.28 -9.76
C HIS A 272 5.21 22.58 -9.29
N PHE A 273 5.58 23.86 -9.12
CA PHE A 273 6.93 24.22 -8.66
C PHE A 273 7.13 24.25 -7.15
N GLY A 274 6.08 24.30 -6.34
CA GLY A 274 6.21 24.28 -4.88
C GLY A 274 6.81 25.55 -4.29
N ALA A 275 7.74 25.38 -3.36
CA ALA A 275 8.31 26.50 -2.61
C ALA A 275 9.25 27.36 -3.47
N LYS A 276 9.27 28.66 -3.19
CA LYS A 276 10.23 29.60 -3.79
C LYS A 276 11.64 29.19 -3.40
N SER A 277 12.55 29.22 -4.37
CA SER A 277 13.97 29.01 -4.15
C SER A 277 14.84 29.96 -4.95
N GLU A 278 16.05 30.25 -4.45
CA GLU A 278 17.09 30.98 -5.17
C GLU A 278 18.44 30.28 -5.06
N TRP A 279 19.27 30.35 -6.10
CA TRP A 279 20.62 29.80 -6.09
C TRP A 279 21.58 30.73 -5.34
N LEU A 280 22.30 30.18 -4.36
CA LEU A 280 23.35 30.89 -3.61
C LEU A 280 24.74 30.62 -4.20
N SER A 281 24.91 29.44 -4.80
CA SER A 281 26.10 28.99 -5.53
C SER A 281 25.70 27.85 -6.47
N PRO A 282 26.61 27.35 -7.33
CA PRO A 282 26.37 26.17 -8.18
C PRO A 282 25.84 24.92 -7.46
N ASN A 283 26.09 24.78 -6.16
CA ASN A 283 25.69 23.64 -5.34
C ASN A 283 24.91 24.01 -4.07
N ARG A 284 24.46 25.25 -3.92
CA ARG A 284 23.65 25.68 -2.77
C ARG A 284 22.45 26.50 -3.21
N ALA A 285 21.32 26.26 -2.57
CA ALA A 285 20.09 27.02 -2.79
C ALA A 285 19.47 27.42 -1.45
N ARG A 286 18.73 28.53 -1.47
CA ARG A 286 17.83 28.93 -0.39
C ARG A 286 16.41 28.51 -0.73
N ILE A 287 15.69 27.96 0.24
CA ILE A 287 14.28 27.56 0.10
C ILE A 287 13.43 28.35 1.10
N TYR A 288 12.50 29.13 0.59
CA TYR A 288 11.53 29.89 1.38
C TYR A 288 10.31 29.03 1.68
N HIS A 289 10.39 28.30 2.78
CA HIS A 289 9.46 27.21 3.13
C HIS A 289 8.07 27.68 3.63
N SER A 290 7.70 28.93 3.37
CA SER A 290 6.36 29.48 3.55
C SER A 290 5.95 30.40 2.39
N THR A 291 6.64 30.32 1.25
CA THR A 291 6.40 31.19 0.09
C THR A 291 6.31 30.33 -1.16
N LYS A 292 5.23 30.48 -1.94
CA LYS A 292 5.08 29.82 -3.24
C LYS A 292 6.12 30.34 -4.23
N ALA A 293 6.57 29.50 -5.16
CA ALA A 293 7.43 29.92 -6.26
C ALA A 293 6.75 31.00 -7.12
N GLU A 294 7.55 31.92 -7.67
CA GLU A 294 7.09 33.07 -8.45
C GLU A 294 7.49 32.92 -9.93
N GLY A 295 6.65 33.41 -10.85
CA GLY A 295 6.93 33.37 -12.29
C GLY A 295 6.90 31.97 -12.92
N VAL A 296 6.42 30.97 -12.18
CA VAL A 296 6.32 29.56 -12.58
C VAL A 296 4.97 28.97 -12.18
N PRO A 297 4.53 27.85 -12.80
CA PRO A 297 3.26 27.22 -12.45
C PRO A 297 3.20 26.74 -11.00
N VAL A 298 2.20 27.23 -10.26
CA VAL A 298 1.88 26.81 -8.88
C VAL A 298 0.36 26.65 -8.75
N SER A 299 -0.08 25.64 -8.01
CA SER A 299 -1.50 25.32 -7.84
C SER A 299 -1.98 25.86 -6.51
N ASP A 300 -3.12 26.54 -6.51
CA ASP A 300 -3.71 27.10 -5.29
C ASP A 300 -4.32 26.02 -4.38
N ALA A 301 -4.46 24.78 -4.87
CA ALA A 301 -4.83 23.61 -4.07
C ALA A 301 -3.88 23.38 -2.87
N TYR A 302 -2.69 23.98 -2.88
CA TYR A 302 -1.67 23.85 -1.85
C TYR A 302 -1.46 25.11 -1.00
N ASP A 303 -2.33 26.11 -1.07
CA ASP A 303 -2.19 27.36 -0.30
C ASP A 303 -2.07 27.12 1.21
N GLY A 304 -2.75 26.10 1.73
CA GLY A 304 -2.63 25.69 3.14
C GLY A 304 -1.21 25.28 3.56
N LYS A 305 -0.33 24.93 2.62
CA LYS A 305 1.09 24.59 2.86
C LYS A 305 1.98 25.83 3.02
N PHE A 306 1.50 27.01 2.63
CA PHE A 306 2.26 28.26 2.61
C PHE A 306 1.71 29.31 3.59
N THR A 307 1.13 28.84 4.70
CA THR A 307 0.61 29.69 5.79
C THR A 307 1.71 30.04 6.79
N GLU A 308 1.50 31.09 7.60
CA GLU A 308 2.40 31.43 8.72
C GLU A 308 2.57 30.25 9.68
N ARG A 309 1.48 29.53 9.98
CA ARG A 309 1.50 28.33 10.83
C ARG A 309 2.38 27.23 10.24
N ALA A 310 2.23 26.94 8.94
CA ALA A 310 3.05 25.96 8.24
C ALA A 310 4.53 26.39 8.21
N GLY A 311 4.79 27.67 7.92
CA GLY A 311 6.13 28.25 7.94
C GLY A 311 6.81 28.13 9.31
N ALA A 312 6.09 28.45 10.39
CA ALA A 312 6.60 28.32 11.75
C ALA A 312 6.88 26.87 12.14
N TYR A 313 6.04 25.92 11.72
CA TYR A 313 6.30 24.49 11.88
C TYR A 313 7.57 24.06 11.13
N ASN A 314 7.64 24.36 9.83
CA ASN A 314 8.77 24.00 8.97
C ASN A 314 10.09 24.55 9.53
N HIS A 315 10.12 25.82 9.96
CA HIS A 315 11.29 26.43 10.56
C HIS A 315 11.74 25.71 11.84
N ARG A 316 10.80 25.42 12.76
CA ARG A 316 11.12 24.73 14.01
C ARG A 316 11.62 23.32 13.76
N ALA A 317 10.95 22.59 12.88
CA ALA A 317 11.20 21.17 12.63
C ALA A 317 12.43 20.90 11.75
N ALA A 318 12.87 21.87 10.93
CA ALA A 318 14.09 21.77 10.14
C ALA A 318 15.33 21.62 11.03
N LYS A 319 16.15 20.59 10.75
CA LYS A 319 17.39 20.28 11.47
C LYS A 319 18.60 20.71 10.64
N VAL A 320 19.32 21.74 11.10
CA VAL A 320 20.63 22.10 10.52
C VAL A 320 21.60 20.93 10.69
N GLY A 321 22.34 20.61 9.64
CA GLY A 321 23.15 19.41 9.50
C GLY A 321 22.39 18.16 9.04
N GLY A 322 21.05 18.17 9.09
CA GLY A 322 20.23 17.02 8.70
C GLY A 322 20.23 16.75 7.19
N MET A 323 20.22 15.46 6.84
CA MET A 323 20.13 14.97 5.47
C MET A 323 18.68 14.75 5.03
N TYR A 324 18.37 15.17 3.81
CA TYR A 324 17.05 15.04 3.20
C TYR A 324 17.20 14.59 1.75
N ARG A 325 16.22 13.85 1.23
CA ARG A 325 15.94 13.87 -0.21
C ARG A 325 15.04 15.05 -0.52
N LEU A 326 15.38 15.84 -1.53
CA LEU A 326 14.60 16.92 -2.11
C LEU A 326 14.07 16.45 -3.47
N MET A 327 12.75 16.40 -3.62
CA MET A 327 12.07 15.95 -4.84
C MET A 327 11.61 17.12 -5.68
N HIS A 328 11.91 17.06 -6.97
CA HIS A 328 11.48 18.05 -7.97
C HIS A 328 10.15 17.66 -8.63
N TYR A 329 9.82 16.38 -8.63
CA TYR A 329 8.57 15.86 -9.19
C TYR A 329 7.89 14.89 -8.21
N TYR A 330 6.60 14.69 -8.43
CA TYR A 330 5.79 13.70 -7.72
C TYR A 330 4.99 12.85 -8.72
N TYR A 331 3.84 13.34 -9.22
CA TYR A 331 3.11 12.69 -10.31
C TYR A 331 3.61 13.11 -11.71
N GLY A 332 3.32 12.27 -12.71
CA GLY A 332 3.57 12.59 -14.11
C GLY A 332 3.64 11.39 -15.03
N LYS A 333 4.77 11.25 -15.74
CA LYS A 333 5.01 10.28 -16.80
C LYS A 333 5.41 8.91 -16.22
N ASN A 334 4.41 8.19 -15.69
CA ASN A 334 4.55 6.85 -15.12
C ASN A 334 5.37 5.92 -16.03
N ALA A 335 6.08 4.94 -15.47
CA ALA A 335 6.84 4.00 -16.30
C ALA A 335 5.91 3.15 -17.17
N PHE A 336 4.88 2.55 -16.57
CA PHE A 336 3.83 1.80 -17.27
C PHE A 336 2.44 2.26 -16.83
N ASN A 337 1.53 2.45 -17.79
CA ASN A 337 0.10 2.43 -17.55
C ASN A 337 -0.50 1.20 -18.24
N LEU A 338 -1.27 0.42 -17.47
CA LEU A 338 -1.95 -0.79 -17.90
C LEU A 338 -3.45 -0.52 -17.87
N ASP A 339 -4.10 -0.53 -19.03
CA ASP A 339 -5.52 -0.26 -19.16
C ASP A 339 -6.24 -1.35 -19.94
N SER A 340 -7.22 -2.01 -19.29
CA SER A 340 -8.16 -2.90 -19.97
C SER A 340 -7.50 -4.04 -20.77
N ASN A 341 -6.37 -4.56 -20.29
CA ASN A 341 -5.73 -5.74 -20.87
C ASN A 341 -6.24 -7.03 -20.21
N ALA A 342 -6.12 -8.14 -20.94
CA ALA A 342 -6.36 -9.49 -20.43
C ALA A 342 -5.17 -10.40 -20.75
N HIS A 343 -4.67 -11.13 -19.75
CA HIS A 343 -3.49 -12.00 -19.89
C HIS A 343 -2.23 -11.21 -20.28
N LEU A 344 -1.80 -10.33 -19.37
CA LEU A 344 -0.62 -9.48 -19.57
C LEU A 344 0.53 -9.90 -18.65
N SER A 345 1.72 -10.08 -19.22
CA SER A 345 2.94 -10.42 -18.47
C SER A 345 4.03 -9.37 -18.67
N LEU A 346 4.50 -8.77 -17.57
CA LEU A 346 5.70 -7.93 -17.54
C LEU A 346 6.79 -8.68 -16.77
N GLU A 347 7.86 -9.06 -17.44
CA GLU A 347 8.84 -10.02 -16.91
C GLU A 347 10.30 -9.55 -17.06
N ASP A 348 11.12 -9.73 -16.02
CA ASP A 348 12.55 -9.39 -16.06
C ASP A 348 12.77 -7.91 -16.48
N ILE A 349 12.11 -6.99 -15.77
CA ILE A 349 12.16 -5.55 -16.04
C ILE A 349 12.73 -4.83 -14.82
N ASP A 350 13.72 -3.96 -15.03
CA ASP A 350 14.20 -3.05 -13.99
C ASP A 350 13.73 -1.61 -14.29
N VAL A 351 12.96 -1.01 -13.40
CA VAL A 351 12.67 0.44 -13.41
C VAL A 351 13.62 1.11 -12.42
N TYR A 352 14.70 1.69 -12.95
CA TYR A 352 15.69 2.39 -12.13
C TYR A 352 15.23 3.77 -11.69
N SER A 353 14.45 4.45 -12.53
CA SER A 353 13.72 5.63 -12.12
C SER A 353 12.59 5.99 -13.07
N CYS A 354 11.56 6.65 -12.55
CA CYS A 354 10.49 7.24 -13.34
C CYS A 354 9.83 8.41 -12.62
N ARG A 355 9.33 9.35 -13.42
CA ARG A 355 8.54 10.47 -12.92
C ARG A 355 7.07 10.04 -12.77
N GLY A 356 6.62 9.79 -11.56
CA GLY A 356 5.28 9.28 -11.25
C GLY A 356 5.36 7.88 -10.67
N MET A 357 4.36 7.07 -10.98
CA MET A 357 4.25 5.69 -10.55
C MET A 357 5.04 4.75 -11.46
N ALA A 358 5.51 3.61 -10.96
CA ALA A 358 6.14 2.62 -11.83
C ALA A 358 5.08 1.87 -12.66
N VAL A 359 3.97 1.47 -12.04
CA VAL A 359 2.85 0.80 -12.71
C VAL A 359 1.54 1.40 -12.21
N HIS A 360 0.78 2.02 -13.12
CA HIS A 360 -0.60 2.44 -12.88
C HIS A 360 -1.57 1.51 -13.59
N ILE A 361 -2.66 1.13 -12.93
CA ILE A 361 -3.68 0.21 -13.43
C ILE A 361 -5.04 0.92 -13.49
N ALA A 362 -5.72 0.76 -14.61
CA ALA A 362 -7.05 1.33 -14.84
C ALA A 362 -7.94 0.38 -15.67
N GLY A 363 -9.22 0.76 -15.75
CA GLY A 363 -10.20 0.14 -16.63
C GLY A 363 -10.48 -1.32 -16.29
N SER A 364 -10.76 -2.12 -17.31
CA SER A 364 -11.18 -3.53 -17.17
C SER A 364 -10.00 -4.52 -17.07
N GLN A 365 -8.86 -4.05 -16.57
CA GLN A 365 -7.62 -4.84 -16.47
C GLN A 365 -7.84 -6.13 -15.66
N LYS A 366 -7.47 -7.29 -16.21
CA LYS A 366 -7.57 -8.60 -15.54
C LYS A 366 -6.52 -9.60 -16.00
N TYR A 367 -6.26 -10.60 -15.17
CA TYR A 367 -5.32 -11.69 -15.42
C TYR A 367 -3.95 -11.15 -15.85
N TRP A 368 -3.21 -10.60 -14.91
CA TRP A 368 -1.91 -9.99 -15.20
C TRP A 368 -0.87 -10.34 -14.16
N LYS A 369 0.40 -10.31 -14.59
CA LYS A 369 1.52 -10.56 -13.69
C LYS A 369 2.68 -9.61 -13.91
N LEU A 370 3.33 -9.29 -12.79
CA LEU A 370 4.67 -8.76 -12.70
C LEU A 370 5.55 -9.88 -12.13
N GLU A 371 6.58 -10.29 -12.87
CA GLU A 371 7.50 -11.35 -12.45
C GLU A 371 8.94 -10.89 -12.63
N ASN A 372 9.72 -10.90 -11.56
CA ASN A 372 11.06 -10.29 -11.54
C ASN A 372 11.03 -8.83 -12.04
N PHE A 373 9.98 -8.08 -11.70
CA PHE A 373 9.83 -6.67 -12.01
C PHE A 373 10.39 -5.85 -10.84
N ASN A 374 11.55 -5.23 -11.02
CA ASN A 374 12.26 -4.55 -9.93
C ASN A 374 12.17 -3.04 -10.09
N VAL A 375 11.86 -2.34 -9.00
CA VAL A 375 11.88 -0.88 -8.91
C VAL A 375 12.91 -0.50 -7.87
N VAL A 376 14.17 -0.53 -8.28
CA VAL A 376 15.34 -0.39 -7.42
C VAL A 376 16.37 0.54 -8.06
N PRO A 377 17.15 1.31 -7.29
CA PRO A 377 18.26 2.06 -7.85
C PRO A 377 19.27 1.13 -8.58
N PRO A 378 19.96 1.62 -9.62
CA PRO A 378 20.94 0.80 -10.33
C PRO A 378 22.12 0.45 -9.41
N LYS A 379 22.64 -0.77 -9.55
CA LYS A 379 23.81 -1.23 -8.78
C LYS A 379 25.08 -0.52 -9.28
N GLY A 380 25.96 -0.13 -8.36
CA GLY A 380 27.30 0.38 -8.68
C GLY A 380 27.36 1.81 -9.25
N GLY A 381 26.26 2.55 -9.25
CA GLY A 381 26.19 3.95 -9.68
C GLY A 381 26.11 4.96 -8.52
N ALA A 382 25.95 6.24 -8.86
CA ALA A 382 25.64 7.28 -7.88
C ALA A 382 24.34 6.94 -7.14
N ARG A 383 24.31 7.22 -5.83
CA ARG A 383 23.09 7.00 -5.03
C ARG A 383 21.96 7.86 -5.56
N ARG A 384 20.80 7.26 -5.75
CA ARG A 384 19.59 7.96 -6.22
C ARG A 384 18.66 8.27 -5.06
N PRO A 385 18.11 9.50 -4.97
CA PRO A 385 17.17 9.88 -3.93
C PRO A 385 15.80 9.20 -4.10
N CYS A 386 15.50 8.71 -5.30
CA CYS A 386 14.29 7.94 -5.57
C CYS A 386 14.46 6.94 -6.72
N THR A 387 13.51 6.01 -6.80
CA THR A 387 13.20 5.23 -8.01
C THR A 387 11.98 5.84 -8.69
N SER A 388 10.77 5.54 -8.22
CA SER A 388 9.54 6.23 -8.60
C SER A 388 9.32 7.47 -7.73
N THR A 389 8.86 8.57 -8.34
CA THR A 389 8.55 9.81 -7.61
C THR A 389 7.14 9.82 -7.01
N ALA A 390 6.38 8.74 -7.17
CA ALA A 390 5.14 8.47 -6.45
C ALA A 390 5.11 6.99 -6.00
N ASP A 391 3.98 6.32 -6.14
CA ASP A 391 3.79 4.90 -5.81
C ASP A 391 4.68 3.99 -6.69
N VAL A 392 4.84 2.73 -6.30
CA VAL A 392 5.38 1.72 -7.22
C VAL A 392 4.24 1.11 -8.03
N ILE A 393 3.26 0.49 -7.39
CA ILE A 393 2.06 -0.05 -8.05
C ILE A 393 0.82 0.65 -7.52
N HIS A 394 -0.03 1.18 -8.40
CA HIS A 394 -1.26 1.86 -8.03
C HIS A 394 -2.41 1.45 -8.96
N SER A 395 -3.52 0.96 -8.42
CA SER A 395 -4.75 0.65 -9.19
C SER A 395 -5.84 1.59 -8.77
N ALA A 396 -6.38 2.34 -9.73
CA ALA A 396 -7.56 3.17 -9.53
C ALA A 396 -8.84 2.36 -9.74
N ASP A 397 -8.89 1.55 -10.80
CA ASP A 397 -9.97 0.58 -11.09
C ASP A 397 -9.34 -0.62 -11.80
N SER A 398 -9.75 -1.85 -11.42
CA SER A 398 -9.41 -3.06 -12.17
C SER A 398 -10.45 -4.15 -11.93
N LEU A 399 -10.37 -5.25 -12.68
CA LEU A 399 -11.12 -6.48 -12.37
C LEU A 399 -10.28 -7.48 -11.57
N GLY A 400 -9.08 -7.09 -11.11
CA GLY A 400 -8.23 -7.92 -10.27
C GLY A 400 -7.46 -9.01 -11.03
N TYR A 401 -7.32 -10.18 -10.40
CA TYR A 401 -6.54 -11.32 -10.90
C TYR A 401 -5.09 -10.91 -11.23
N CYS A 402 -4.37 -10.50 -10.18
CA CYS A 402 -3.01 -10.00 -10.26
C CYS A 402 -2.00 -10.92 -9.54
N LYS A 403 -0.85 -11.18 -10.18
CA LYS A 403 0.31 -11.83 -9.55
C LYS A 403 1.51 -10.86 -9.51
N ILE A 404 2.08 -10.61 -8.34
CA ILE A 404 3.32 -9.86 -8.14
C ILE A 404 4.33 -10.82 -7.51
N ILE A 405 5.28 -11.29 -8.31
CA ILE A 405 6.10 -12.46 -7.98
C ILE A 405 7.58 -12.12 -8.09
N ASN A 406 8.33 -12.39 -7.02
CA ASN A 406 9.79 -12.23 -6.98
C ASN A 406 10.27 -10.81 -7.35
N CYS A 407 9.47 -9.79 -7.01
CA CYS A 407 9.78 -8.39 -7.30
C CYS A 407 10.59 -7.75 -6.15
N ALA A 408 11.44 -6.78 -6.46
CA ALA A 408 12.13 -5.96 -5.46
C ALA A 408 11.76 -4.47 -5.60
N PHE A 409 11.31 -3.81 -4.54
CA PHE A 409 11.00 -2.36 -4.54
C PHE A 409 11.77 -1.61 -3.46
N SER A 410 12.32 -0.45 -3.80
CA SER A 410 13.05 0.40 -2.86
C SER A 410 13.06 1.87 -3.29
N MET A 411 13.25 2.78 -2.32
CA MET A 411 13.46 4.21 -2.57
C MET A 411 12.33 4.93 -3.32
N ASN A 412 11.11 4.39 -3.37
CA ASN A 412 9.94 5.07 -3.89
C ASN A 412 9.53 6.28 -3.02
N GLN A 413 8.68 7.15 -3.55
CA GLN A 413 8.27 8.38 -2.86
C GLN A 413 6.94 8.24 -2.09
N ASP A 414 6.03 7.40 -2.57
CA ASP A 414 4.72 7.15 -1.95
C ASP A 414 4.54 5.65 -1.66
N ASP A 415 3.38 5.04 -1.82
CA ASP A 415 3.12 3.62 -1.49
C ASP A 415 3.88 2.63 -2.39
N ILE A 416 4.28 1.47 -1.85
CA ILE A 416 4.85 0.39 -2.68
C ILE A 416 3.75 -0.35 -3.46
N ILE A 417 2.56 -0.46 -2.87
CA ILE A 417 1.39 -1.06 -3.52
C ILE A 417 0.17 -0.32 -2.98
N ASN A 418 -0.71 0.15 -3.85
CA ASN A 418 -2.06 0.56 -3.49
C ASN A 418 -3.05 0.00 -4.52
N LEU A 419 -3.79 -1.04 -4.15
CA LEU A 419 -4.77 -1.70 -5.02
C LEU A 419 -6.18 -1.48 -4.49
N HIS A 420 -6.93 -0.64 -5.19
CA HIS A 420 -8.30 -0.28 -4.85
C HIS A 420 -9.15 -0.05 -6.11
N ASP A 421 -10.44 0.20 -5.86
CA ASP A 421 -11.39 0.71 -6.85
C ASP A 421 -11.80 2.14 -6.46
N ARG A 422 -12.23 2.95 -7.43
CA ARG A 422 -12.80 4.28 -7.16
C ARG A 422 -14.23 4.12 -6.66
N MET A 423 -14.46 4.54 -5.43
CA MET A 423 -15.79 4.59 -4.83
C MET A 423 -16.25 6.03 -4.70
N THR A 424 -17.52 6.23 -4.37
CA THR A 424 -18.03 7.54 -3.99
C THR A 424 -19.11 7.46 -2.92
N PHE A 425 -19.46 8.60 -2.35
CA PHE A 425 -20.63 8.74 -1.50
C PHE A 425 -21.70 9.56 -2.21
N ALA A 426 -22.94 9.08 -2.17
CA ALA A 426 -24.07 9.73 -2.83
C ALA A 426 -25.34 9.66 -1.97
N GLU A 427 -26.17 10.69 -2.06
CA GLU A 427 -27.45 10.76 -1.37
C GLU A 427 -28.63 10.59 -2.34
N LYS A 428 -29.73 10.02 -1.84
CA LYS A 428 -30.98 9.85 -2.59
C LYS A 428 -31.69 11.20 -2.70
N VAL A 429 -31.95 11.64 -3.93
CA VAL A 429 -32.70 12.86 -4.24
C VAL A 429 -34.16 12.56 -4.59
N SER A 430 -34.42 11.44 -5.26
CA SER A 430 -35.76 10.95 -5.59
C SER A 430 -35.74 9.44 -5.72
N ASP A 431 -36.86 8.84 -6.16
CA ASP A 431 -36.95 7.38 -6.30
C ASP A 431 -35.87 6.76 -7.18
N ARG A 432 -35.30 7.47 -8.16
CA ARG A 432 -34.30 6.91 -9.08
C ARG A 432 -33.04 7.76 -9.22
N VAL A 433 -32.90 8.79 -8.39
CA VAL A 433 -31.84 9.79 -8.56
C VAL A 433 -30.91 9.80 -7.36
N LEU A 434 -29.63 9.56 -7.61
CA LEU A 434 -28.53 9.80 -6.67
C LEU A 434 -27.84 11.12 -7.00
N ARG A 435 -27.36 11.81 -5.96
CA ARG A 435 -26.43 12.94 -6.10
C ARG A 435 -25.14 12.62 -5.37
N ILE A 436 -24.02 12.63 -6.09
CA ILE A 436 -22.70 12.48 -5.49
C ILE A 436 -22.46 13.65 -4.52
N SER A 437 -22.09 13.32 -3.29
CA SER A 437 -21.82 14.27 -2.21
C SER A 437 -20.36 14.31 -1.80
N ASN A 438 -19.54 13.34 -2.22
CA ASN A 438 -18.08 13.41 -2.10
C ASN A 438 -17.52 14.58 -2.93
N LYS A 439 -16.59 15.37 -2.38
CA LYS A 439 -16.10 16.60 -3.03
C LYS A 439 -15.21 16.36 -4.25
N ARG A 440 -14.73 15.13 -4.49
CA ARG A 440 -14.05 14.80 -5.75
C ARG A 440 -15.01 14.64 -6.93
N GLY A 441 -16.29 14.46 -6.63
CA GLY A 441 -17.37 14.41 -7.61
C GLY A 441 -17.27 13.26 -8.62
N ASN A 442 -18.13 13.31 -9.64
CA ASN A 442 -18.15 12.31 -10.70
C ASN A 442 -16.89 12.35 -11.56
N ARG A 443 -16.12 13.45 -11.55
CA ARG A 443 -14.81 13.51 -12.22
C ARG A 443 -13.85 12.45 -11.68
N TYR A 444 -13.88 12.18 -10.38
CA TYR A 444 -13.11 11.08 -9.80
C TYR A 444 -13.80 9.75 -10.03
N PHE A 445 -15.05 9.61 -9.59
CA PHE A 445 -15.75 8.33 -9.61
C PHE A 445 -15.91 7.75 -11.03
N GLY A 446 -16.11 8.63 -12.01
CA GLY A 446 -16.17 8.28 -13.42
C GLY A 446 -17.31 7.32 -13.73
N ALA A 447 -18.53 7.62 -13.25
CA ALA A 447 -19.72 6.89 -13.67
C ALA A 447 -20.24 7.44 -15.00
N GLU A 448 -20.62 6.53 -15.89
CA GLU A 448 -21.20 6.80 -17.21
C GLU A 448 -22.56 6.11 -17.37
N ALA A 449 -23.35 6.56 -18.35
CA ALA A 449 -24.59 5.88 -18.70
C ALA A 449 -24.28 4.46 -19.19
N GLY A 450 -24.98 3.46 -18.65
CA GLY A 450 -24.74 2.05 -18.90
C GLY A 450 -23.99 1.33 -17.79
N ASP A 451 -23.25 2.04 -16.94
CA ASP A 451 -22.60 1.45 -15.76
C ASP A 451 -23.62 0.82 -14.83
N VAL A 452 -23.22 -0.27 -14.16
CA VAL A 452 -24.04 -0.91 -13.13
C VAL A 452 -23.43 -0.61 -11.77
N LEU A 453 -24.20 0.08 -10.93
CA LEU A 453 -23.79 0.49 -9.59
C LEU A 453 -24.25 -0.53 -8.55
N GLU A 454 -23.42 -0.77 -7.55
CA GLU A 454 -23.82 -1.45 -6.32
C GLU A 454 -23.81 -0.48 -5.15
N LEU A 455 -24.83 -0.57 -4.29
CA LEU A 455 -24.98 0.32 -3.14
C LEU A 455 -24.72 -0.39 -1.81
N PHE A 456 -24.07 0.34 -0.92
CA PHE A 456 -23.87 0.01 0.47
C PHE A 456 -24.39 1.17 1.33
N TYR A 457 -24.84 0.89 2.54
CA TYR A 457 -25.27 1.94 3.47
C TYR A 457 -24.06 2.74 3.99
N GLY A 458 -24.31 3.88 4.64
CA GLY A 458 -23.25 4.72 5.22
C GLY A 458 -22.43 4.11 6.37
N ASP A 459 -22.69 2.84 6.73
CA ASP A 459 -21.82 2.02 7.58
C ASP A 459 -21.06 0.93 6.79
N CYS A 460 -21.09 1.00 5.46
CA CYS A 460 -20.52 0.04 4.51
C CYS A 460 -21.22 -1.33 4.44
N SER A 461 -22.35 -1.52 5.13
CA SER A 461 -23.12 -2.76 4.99
C SER A 461 -23.79 -2.86 3.60
N PRO A 462 -23.83 -4.03 2.95
CA PRO A 462 -24.45 -4.17 1.63
C PRO A 462 -25.94 -3.79 1.65
N ALA A 463 -26.38 -2.97 0.69
CA ALA A 463 -27.80 -2.66 0.54
C ALA A 463 -28.58 -3.75 -0.24
N GLY A 464 -27.87 -4.74 -0.79
CA GLY A 464 -28.46 -5.80 -1.62
C GLY A 464 -29.07 -5.25 -2.92
N TYR A 465 -28.51 -4.15 -3.43
CA TYR A 465 -29.06 -3.40 -4.56
C TYR A 465 -28.04 -3.26 -5.67
N SER A 466 -28.50 -3.45 -6.90
CA SER A 466 -27.75 -3.22 -8.13
C SER A 466 -28.66 -2.62 -9.18
N ALA A 467 -28.21 -1.58 -9.89
CA ALA A 467 -28.99 -0.91 -10.91
C ALA A 467 -28.11 -0.26 -11.98
N ARG A 468 -28.65 -0.09 -13.17
CA ARG A 468 -27.94 0.57 -14.27
C ARG A 468 -28.13 2.08 -14.21
N VAL A 469 -27.07 2.82 -14.46
CA VAL A 469 -27.12 4.26 -14.71
C VAL A 469 -27.78 4.50 -16.07
N SER A 470 -28.94 5.14 -16.08
CA SER A 470 -29.63 5.54 -17.32
C SER A 470 -29.12 6.88 -17.84
N GLU A 471 -28.72 7.80 -16.94
CA GLU A 471 -28.22 9.12 -17.32
C GLU A 471 -27.27 9.71 -16.27
N VAL A 472 -26.31 10.50 -16.73
CA VAL A 472 -25.34 11.24 -15.90
C VAL A 472 -25.40 12.72 -16.24
N ARG A 473 -25.65 13.57 -15.23
CA ARG A 473 -25.67 15.03 -15.35
C ARG A 473 -24.80 15.66 -14.25
N GLY A 474 -23.50 15.79 -14.52
CA GLY A 474 -22.53 16.25 -13.53
C GLY A 474 -22.48 15.30 -12.33
N GLU A 475 -22.92 15.77 -11.17
CA GLU A 475 -22.99 14.98 -9.92
C GLU A 475 -24.28 14.18 -9.77
N ILE A 476 -25.23 14.31 -10.69
CA ILE A 476 -26.53 13.63 -10.66
C ILE A 476 -26.48 12.35 -11.48
N LEU A 477 -26.79 11.22 -10.86
CA LEU A 477 -26.89 9.90 -11.49
C LEU A 477 -28.35 9.43 -11.45
N GLU A 478 -28.94 9.17 -12.60
CA GLU A 478 -30.29 8.58 -12.71
C GLU A 478 -30.18 7.09 -13.00
N LEU A 479 -30.97 6.28 -12.29
CA LEU A 479 -30.93 4.81 -12.35
C LEU A 479 -32.20 4.24 -12.99
N ASP A 480 -32.10 3.03 -13.55
CA ASP A 480 -33.21 2.34 -14.21
C ASP A 480 -34.23 1.71 -13.24
N SER A 481 -33.86 1.53 -11.96
CA SER A 481 -34.74 0.99 -10.91
C SER A 481 -34.87 1.92 -9.69
N PRO A 482 -35.97 1.81 -8.91
CA PRO A 482 -36.13 2.58 -7.68
C PRO A 482 -35.06 2.24 -6.61
N LEU A 483 -34.47 3.29 -6.04
CA LEU A 483 -33.48 3.24 -4.96
C LEU A 483 -34.09 2.70 -3.66
N PRO A 484 -33.34 1.89 -2.89
CA PRO A 484 -33.77 1.45 -1.57
C PRO A 484 -33.96 2.64 -0.63
N GLU A 485 -34.59 2.40 0.52
CA GLU A 485 -34.67 3.40 1.58
C GLU A 485 -33.26 3.81 2.01
N GLN A 486 -33.01 5.13 2.03
CA GLN A 486 -31.74 5.67 2.51
C GLN A 486 -31.67 5.54 4.04
N LYS A 487 -30.57 4.95 4.53
CA LYS A 487 -30.24 4.94 5.95
C LYS A 487 -29.08 5.89 6.22
N GLY A 488 -29.23 6.78 7.20
CA GLY A 488 -28.19 7.76 7.53
C GLY A 488 -27.96 8.78 6.41
N ALA A 489 -26.71 9.19 6.23
CA ALA A 489 -26.34 10.31 5.36
C ALA A 489 -26.40 10.01 3.85
N GLY A 490 -26.49 8.74 3.45
CA GLY A 490 -26.41 8.35 2.03
C GLY A 490 -25.94 6.92 1.83
N PHE A 491 -25.49 6.64 0.61
CA PHE A 491 -24.95 5.38 0.16
C PHE A 491 -23.48 5.51 -0.19
N TRP A 492 -22.71 4.48 0.19
CA TRP A 492 -21.44 4.20 -0.45
C TRP A 492 -21.70 3.47 -1.76
N VAL A 493 -21.04 3.93 -2.83
CA VAL A 493 -21.37 3.55 -4.21
C VAL A 493 -20.13 3.00 -4.88
N SER A 494 -20.30 1.85 -5.52
CA SER A 494 -19.28 1.18 -6.34
C SER A 494 -19.77 0.97 -7.76
N LYS A 495 -18.85 0.75 -8.69
CA LYS A 495 -19.16 0.29 -10.05
C LYS A 495 -18.81 -1.18 -10.16
N SER A 496 -19.72 -2.00 -10.67
CA SER A 496 -19.45 -3.43 -10.92
C SER A 496 -18.40 -3.70 -12.00
N SER A 497 -18.09 -2.69 -12.84
CA SER A 497 -16.97 -2.73 -13.78
C SER A 497 -15.60 -2.56 -13.11
N ALA A 498 -15.58 -2.26 -11.81
CA ALA A 498 -14.40 -2.21 -10.95
C ALA A 498 -14.60 -3.22 -9.78
N ALA A 499 -13.73 -4.21 -9.72
CA ALA A 499 -13.78 -5.28 -8.73
C ALA A 499 -12.36 -5.78 -8.44
N THR A 500 -11.50 -4.88 -8.00
CA THR A 500 -10.10 -5.20 -7.70
C THR A 500 -10.05 -6.24 -6.59
N GLY A 501 -9.56 -7.43 -6.92
CA GLY A 501 -9.47 -8.56 -6.01
C GLY A 501 -8.70 -9.74 -6.62
N ASN A 502 -8.60 -10.85 -5.89
CA ASN A 502 -7.81 -12.00 -6.27
C ASN A 502 -6.34 -11.64 -6.57
N ILE A 503 -5.63 -11.21 -5.52
CA ILE A 503 -4.30 -10.62 -5.60
C ILE A 503 -3.30 -11.54 -4.89
N LEU A 504 -2.27 -11.98 -5.61
CA LEU A 504 -1.17 -12.77 -5.06
C LEU A 504 0.13 -11.96 -5.11
N VAL A 505 0.71 -11.71 -3.93
CA VAL A 505 2.06 -11.14 -3.78
C VAL A 505 2.93 -12.20 -3.13
N ARG A 506 3.98 -12.65 -3.84
CA ARG A 506 4.83 -13.75 -3.36
C ARG A 506 6.31 -13.50 -3.61
N GLY A 507 7.13 -13.79 -2.60
CA GLY A 507 8.59 -13.83 -2.76
C GLY A 507 9.22 -12.46 -3.00
N CYS A 508 8.47 -11.37 -2.74
CA CYS A 508 8.93 -10.01 -2.99
C CYS A 508 9.77 -9.46 -1.83
N ALA A 509 10.69 -8.55 -2.15
CA ALA A 509 11.52 -7.83 -1.18
C ALA A 509 11.28 -6.31 -1.29
N PHE A 510 10.76 -5.72 -0.22
CA PHE A 510 10.52 -4.29 -0.12
C PHE A 510 11.46 -3.71 0.93
N GLU A 511 12.42 -2.88 0.49
CA GLU A 511 13.49 -2.39 1.35
C GLU A 511 13.68 -0.89 1.19
N ASN A 512 13.85 -0.16 2.30
CA ASN A 512 14.09 1.29 2.27
C ASN A 512 13.03 2.02 1.42
N PHE A 513 11.78 1.57 1.53
CA PHE A 513 10.65 2.11 0.80
C PHE A 513 9.97 3.22 1.60
N TYR A 514 9.31 4.15 0.92
CA TYR A 514 8.36 5.05 1.57
C TYR A 514 6.94 4.50 1.42
N GLY A 515 5.99 5.03 2.19
CA GLY A 515 4.59 4.62 2.12
C GLY A 515 4.32 3.21 2.65
N ARG A 516 3.33 2.53 2.08
CA ARG A 516 2.71 1.27 2.55
C ARG A 516 2.44 0.31 1.39
N ALA A 517 2.18 -0.96 1.69
CA ALA A 517 1.39 -1.85 0.83
C ALA A 517 -0.07 -1.84 1.31
N ILE A 518 -0.99 -1.41 0.47
CA ILE A 518 -2.40 -1.21 0.77
C ILE A 518 -3.25 -2.07 -0.17
N PHE A 519 -4.11 -2.89 0.42
CA PHE A 519 -5.09 -3.70 -0.29
C PHE A 519 -6.49 -3.34 0.18
N GLN A 520 -7.36 -2.96 -0.76
CA GLN A 520 -8.73 -2.50 -0.49
C GLN A 520 -9.75 -3.32 -1.31
N GLY A 521 -9.50 -4.64 -1.41
CA GLY A 521 -10.27 -5.60 -2.20
C GLY A 521 -10.34 -6.99 -1.56
N LYS A 522 -10.96 -7.93 -2.26
CA LYS A 522 -11.22 -9.30 -1.75
C LYS A 522 -10.18 -10.31 -2.24
N ASN A 523 -9.98 -11.39 -1.49
CA ASN A 523 -9.10 -12.52 -1.85
C ASN A 523 -7.65 -12.08 -2.06
N VAL A 524 -6.94 -11.83 -0.97
CA VAL A 524 -5.55 -11.33 -1.01
C VAL A 524 -4.61 -12.32 -0.35
N THR A 525 -3.50 -12.67 -1.00
CA THR A 525 -2.42 -13.45 -0.40
C THR A 525 -1.13 -12.67 -0.49
N VAL A 526 -0.49 -12.44 0.66
CA VAL A 526 0.88 -11.93 0.78
C VAL A 526 1.71 -13.03 1.42
N GLU A 527 2.57 -13.69 0.64
CA GLU A 527 3.32 -14.85 1.10
C GLU A 527 4.83 -14.76 0.86
N ASN A 528 5.62 -15.13 1.87
CA ASN A 528 7.07 -15.18 1.78
C ASN A 528 7.71 -13.86 1.31
N CYS A 529 7.13 -12.73 1.70
CA CYS A 529 7.64 -11.39 1.39
C CYS A 529 8.49 -10.82 2.53
N ARG A 530 9.42 -9.92 2.20
CA ARG A 530 10.19 -9.14 3.18
C ARG A 530 9.80 -7.66 3.09
N PHE A 531 9.48 -7.06 4.23
CA PHE A 531 9.32 -5.62 4.41
C PHE A 531 10.41 -5.16 5.37
N ALA A 532 11.32 -4.31 4.91
CA ALA A 532 12.44 -3.85 5.72
C ALA A 532 12.66 -2.34 5.63
N ASN A 533 12.99 -1.72 6.78
CA ASN A 533 13.40 -0.32 6.89
C ASN A 533 12.39 0.70 6.32
N GLY A 534 11.09 0.40 6.41
CA GLY A 534 10.02 1.33 6.04
C GLY A 534 9.78 2.38 7.14
N PRO A 535 9.51 3.66 6.81
CA PRO A 535 9.30 4.71 7.81
C PRO A 535 7.93 4.64 8.49
N SER A 536 6.97 3.92 7.90
CA SER A 536 5.60 3.80 8.39
C SER A 536 5.15 2.34 8.42
N ILE A 537 3.88 2.13 8.76
CA ILE A 537 3.25 0.81 8.73
C ILE A 537 3.39 0.14 7.35
N PRO A 538 4.02 -1.04 7.26
CA PRO A 538 4.34 -1.66 5.98
C PRO A 538 3.11 -2.24 5.26
N LEU A 539 2.10 -2.76 5.98
CA LEU A 539 1.00 -3.50 5.36
C LEU A 539 -0.38 -3.09 5.90
N LYS A 540 -1.33 -2.84 4.99
CA LYS A 540 -2.69 -2.43 5.28
C LYS A 540 -3.72 -3.21 4.47
N PHE A 541 -4.76 -3.68 5.16
CA PHE A 541 -6.01 -4.20 4.61
C PHE A 541 -7.13 -3.25 5.02
N GLN A 542 -7.52 -2.32 4.16
CA GLN A 542 -8.36 -1.22 4.63
C GLN A 542 -9.47 -0.80 3.69
N LEU A 543 -10.47 -0.16 4.27
CA LEU A 543 -11.30 0.85 3.61
C LEU A 543 -10.77 2.24 3.99
N ALA A 544 -10.64 3.14 3.03
CA ALA A 544 -10.23 4.52 3.28
C ALA A 544 -11.23 5.53 2.69
N TYR A 545 -11.78 6.38 3.57
CA TYR A 545 -12.70 7.45 3.19
C TYR A 545 -12.40 8.79 3.84
N THR A 546 -12.41 9.83 3.02
CA THR A 546 -12.37 11.25 3.39
C THR A 546 -13.28 12.03 2.46
N VAL A 547 -13.80 13.16 2.94
CA VAL A 547 -14.77 13.95 2.16
C VAL A 547 -14.17 14.54 0.88
N ASP A 548 -12.84 14.77 0.84
CA ASP A 548 -12.18 15.56 -0.21
C ASP A 548 -10.98 14.90 -0.89
N LYS A 549 -10.53 13.70 -0.48
CA LYS A 549 -9.31 13.05 -1.02
C LYS A 549 -9.48 11.58 -1.39
N TRP A 550 -9.62 10.71 -0.40
CA TRP A 550 -9.67 9.27 -0.57
C TRP A 550 -11.11 8.79 -0.50
N ALA A 551 -11.57 8.08 -1.51
CA ALA A 551 -12.81 7.30 -1.46
C ALA A 551 -12.53 5.97 -2.16
N GLU A 552 -11.79 5.11 -1.46
CA GLU A 552 -11.06 4.00 -2.06
C GLU A 552 -11.54 2.67 -1.47
N GLY A 553 -11.95 1.76 -2.37
CA GLY A 553 -12.28 0.37 -2.07
C GLY A 553 -13.51 0.13 -1.20
N GLY A 554 -13.98 -1.12 -1.20
CA GLY A 554 -15.11 -1.58 -0.38
C GLY A 554 -14.71 -2.19 0.96
N GLY A 555 -13.43 -2.07 1.33
CA GLY A 555 -12.83 -2.85 2.42
C GLY A 555 -12.17 -4.13 1.92
N CYS A 556 -11.68 -4.94 2.86
CA CYS A 556 -10.90 -6.13 2.53
C CYS A 556 -11.51 -7.39 3.16
N SER A 557 -11.61 -8.47 2.39
CA SER A 557 -11.98 -9.77 2.94
C SER A 557 -11.25 -10.96 2.33
N ASN A 558 -11.15 -12.04 3.10
CA ASN A 558 -10.41 -13.26 2.76
C ASN A 558 -8.94 -12.94 2.42
N ALA A 559 -8.20 -12.46 3.41
CA ALA A 559 -6.79 -12.11 3.27
C ALA A 559 -5.87 -13.06 4.07
N VAL A 560 -4.73 -13.43 3.49
CA VAL A 560 -3.70 -14.28 4.12
C VAL A 560 -2.35 -13.58 4.05
N VAL A 561 -1.68 -13.47 5.19
CA VAL A 561 -0.28 -13.05 5.32
C VAL A 561 0.50 -14.21 5.93
N ARG A 562 1.40 -14.82 5.16
CA ARG A 562 2.09 -16.05 5.58
C ARG A 562 3.57 -16.06 5.27
N GLY A 563 4.39 -16.44 6.24
CA GLY A 563 5.83 -16.64 6.00
C GLY A 563 6.60 -15.35 5.71
N CYS A 564 6.00 -14.19 5.94
CA CYS A 564 6.61 -12.90 5.69
C CYS A 564 7.56 -12.49 6.82
N VAL A 565 8.49 -11.59 6.49
CA VAL A 565 9.42 -10.96 7.44
C VAL A 565 9.18 -9.46 7.47
N PHE A 566 8.94 -8.91 8.65
CA PHE A 566 8.86 -7.48 8.90
C PHE A 566 10.05 -7.08 9.78
N GLU A 567 10.88 -6.14 9.32
CA GLU A 567 12.16 -5.83 9.98
C GLU A 567 12.45 -4.33 10.00
N ASN A 568 12.68 -3.77 11.18
CA ASN A 568 13.02 -2.34 11.36
C ASN A 568 12.02 -1.38 10.68
N CYS A 569 10.73 -1.72 10.66
CA CYS A 569 9.69 -0.84 10.14
C CYS A 569 9.32 0.25 11.16
N ASN A 570 8.51 1.22 10.73
CA ASN A 570 8.09 2.39 11.52
C ASN A 570 9.24 3.32 11.94
N GLY A 571 10.23 3.54 11.08
CA GLY A 571 11.36 4.45 11.32
C GLY A 571 11.03 5.94 11.48
N LYS A 572 9.80 6.40 11.20
CA LYS A 572 9.36 7.81 11.33
C LYS A 572 8.23 7.99 12.37
N SER A 573 7.75 6.89 12.96
CA SER A 573 6.60 6.86 13.91
C SER A 573 5.33 7.53 13.38
N ASP A 574 5.03 7.44 12.08
CA ASP A 574 3.74 7.87 11.53
C ASP A 574 2.63 6.96 12.09
N LYS A 575 1.71 7.52 12.88
CA LYS A 575 0.70 6.76 13.64
C LYS A 575 -0.59 6.57 12.81
N THR A 576 -1.07 5.33 12.68
CA THR A 576 -2.40 5.03 12.15
C THR A 576 -3.40 4.98 13.30
N LEU A 577 -4.41 5.85 13.29
CA LEU A 577 -5.38 6.00 14.40
C LEU A 577 -4.70 6.22 15.76
N GLY A 578 -3.54 6.88 15.77
CA GLY A 578 -2.75 7.13 16.97
C GLY A 578 -1.81 5.97 17.39
N TRP A 579 -1.80 4.85 16.68
CA TRP A 579 -0.94 3.70 16.99
C TRP A 579 0.22 3.57 16.00
N VAL A 580 1.38 3.13 16.50
CA VAL A 580 2.43 2.52 15.67
C VAL A 580 2.10 1.04 15.51
N ALA A 581 2.13 0.52 14.29
CA ALA A 581 1.79 -0.88 14.02
C ALA A 581 2.43 -1.40 12.73
N GLU A 582 2.54 -2.72 12.61
CA GLU A 582 3.18 -3.37 11.47
C GLU A 582 2.17 -3.83 10.44
N ILE A 583 1.01 -4.28 10.92
CA ILE A 583 -0.13 -4.63 10.08
C ILE A 583 -1.34 -3.84 10.57
N PHE A 584 -2.12 -3.30 9.63
CA PHE A 584 -3.41 -2.70 9.91
C PHE A 584 -4.50 -3.44 9.15
N SER A 585 -5.60 -3.72 9.84
CA SER A 585 -6.85 -4.13 9.19
C SER A 585 -8.04 -3.36 9.73
N GLY A 586 -8.91 -2.91 8.83
CA GLY A 586 -10.18 -2.27 9.19
C GLY A 586 -10.46 -1.04 8.34
N ALA A 587 -10.80 0.08 8.96
CA ALA A 587 -11.24 1.25 8.22
C ALA A 587 -10.70 2.55 8.79
N THR A 588 -10.33 3.47 7.91
CA THR A 588 -9.97 4.86 8.22
C THR A 588 -10.99 5.78 7.57
N VAL A 589 -11.83 6.40 8.39
CA VAL A 589 -12.94 7.24 7.93
C VAL A 589 -12.86 8.61 8.59
N ASP A 590 -12.99 9.65 7.78
CA ASP A 590 -13.05 11.04 8.22
C ASP A 590 -14.31 11.29 9.07
N PRO A 591 -14.18 11.80 10.32
CA PRO A 591 -15.31 12.14 11.17
C PRO A 591 -16.26 13.18 10.57
N GLU A 592 -15.77 14.10 9.72
CA GLU A 592 -16.59 15.16 9.11
C GLU A 592 -17.55 14.63 8.03
N SER A 593 -17.38 13.37 7.65
CA SER A 593 -18.01 12.81 6.47
C SER A 593 -19.46 12.35 6.64
N GLY A 594 -19.98 12.37 7.87
CA GLY A 594 -21.31 11.85 8.20
C GLY A 594 -21.42 10.32 8.12
N PHE A 595 -20.37 9.61 7.68
CA PHE A 595 -20.24 8.18 7.90
C PHE A 595 -20.15 7.91 9.39
N LYS A 596 -20.98 6.97 9.87
CA LYS A 596 -20.78 6.41 11.21
C LYS A 596 -19.52 5.52 11.19
N ALA A 597 -19.13 5.04 12.38
CA ALA A 597 -18.14 3.98 12.48
C ALA A 597 -18.54 2.82 11.53
N PRO A 598 -17.65 2.39 10.61
CA PRO A 598 -17.95 1.30 9.69
C PRO A 598 -18.38 0.04 10.42
N ALA A 599 -19.27 -0.74 9.80
CA ALA A 599 -19.68 -2.04 10.29
C ALA A 599 -18.54 -3.05 10.18
N ARG A 600 -18.62 -4.14 10.95
CA ARG A 600 -17.63 -5.22 10.97
C ARG A 600 -17.39 -5.85 9.59
N CYS A 601 -18.35 -5.80 8.67
CA CYS A 601 -18.20 -6.31 7.31
C CYS A 601 -17.24 -5.50 6.43
N ALA A 602 -16.78 -4.31 6.87
CA ALA A 602 -15.79 -3.52 6.13
C ALA A 602 -14.38 -4.15 6.14
N SER A 603 -14.13 -5.13 7.02
CA SER A 603 -12.86 -5.86 7.05
C SER A 603 -13.07 -7.22 7.71
N GLY A 604 -12.85 -8.33 7.01
CA GLY A 604 -13.10 -9.65 7.62
C GLY A 604 -12.34 -10.80 7.01
N ASP A 605 -12.30 -11.93 7.71
CA ASP A 605 -11.61 -13.14 7.25
C ASP A 605 -10.12 -12.87 6.94
N ILE A 606 -9.36 -12.44 7.95
CA ILE A 606 -7.93 -12.13 7.81
C ILE A 606 -7.11 -13.09 8.65
N LEU A 607 -6.17 -13.78 8.01
CA LEU A 607 -5.22 -14.70 8.61
C LEU A 607 -3.80 -14.17 8.51
N VAL A 608 -3.15 -13.97 9.64
CA VAL A 608 -1.74 -13.61 9.75
C VAL A 608 -1.01 -14.73 10.49
N GLU A 609 -0.23 -15.53 9.77
CA GLU A 609 0.43 -16.69 10.36
C GLU A 609 1.87 -16.94 9.95
N LYS A 610 2.66 -17.54 10.85
CA LYS A 610 4.02 -18.00 10.56
C LYS A 610 4.93 -16.89 10.03
N ASN A 611 4.66 -15.65 10.43
CA ASN A 611 5.48 -14.49 10.07
C ASN A 611 6.54 -14.25 11.14
N ARG A 612 7.60 -13.54 10.75
CA ARG A 612 8.66 -13.10 11.65
C ARG A 612 8.69 -11.58 11.73
N PHE A 613 8.54 -11.04 12.93
CA PHE A 613 8.67 -9.61 13.21
C PHE A 613 9.99 -9.40 13.95
N LYS A 614 10.89 -8.62 13.36
CA LYS A 614 12.22 -8.33 13.91
C LYS A 614 12.34 -6.87 14.27
N ASN A 615 12.80 -6.61 15.48
CA ASN A 615 12.97 -5.27 16.04
C ASN A 615 11.66 -4.47 15.98
N LEU A 616 10.55 -5.13 16.35
CA LEU A 616 9.22 -4.56 16.28
C LEU A 616 9.10 -3.34 17.23
N ARG A 617 8.63 -2.21 16.70
CA ARG A 617 8.49 -0.96 17.47
C ARG A 617 7.11 -0.76 18.08
N GLY A 618 6.04 -1.26 17.46
CA GLY A 618 4.66 -1.01 17.89
C GLY A 618 3.83 -2.28 17.96
N LEU A 619 2.53 -2.15 17.72
CA LEU A 619 1.62 -3.30 17.64
C LEU A 619 2.06 -4.25 16.52
N ALA A 620 2.04 -5.56 16.77
CA ALA A 620 2.21 -6.54 15.71
C ALA A 620 1.03 -6.46 14.72
N TRP A 621 -0.17 -6.18 15.23
CA TRP A 621 -1.36 -5.97 14.43
C TRP A 621 -2.35 -5.00 15.10
N LEU A 622 -2.73 -3.96 14.37
CA LEU A 622 -3.83 -3.05 14.68
C LEU A 622 -5.09 -3.46 13.91
N ALA A 623 -6.07 -4.05 14.58
CA ALA A 623 -7.36 -4.41 14.01
C ALA A 623 -8.47 -3.55 14.64
N ASN A 624 -8.88 -2.44 13.99
CA ASN A 624 -9.82 -1.50 14.60
C ASN A 624 -11.29 -1.87 14.40
N VAL A 625 -11.64 -2.54 13.30
CA VAL A 625 -12.99 -3.02 13.01
C VAL A 625 -12.91 -4.28 12.16
N GLY A 626 -13.75 -5.29 12.44
CA GLY A 626 -13.82 -6.44 11.56
C GLY A 626 -14.51 -7.70 12.09
N GLU A 627 -14.37 -8.80 11.35
CA GLU A 627 -14.84 -10.12 11.77
C GLU A 627 -13.87 -11.24 11.37
N ASN A 628 -13.79 -12.29 12.19
CA ASN A 628 -12.97 -13.48 11.93
C ASN A 628 -11.50 -13.17 11.62
N LEU A 629 -10.79 -12.70 12.65
CA LEU A 629 -9.38 -12.29 12.54
C LEU A 629 -8.50 -13.30 13.29
N VAL A 630 -7.54 -13.90 12.59
CA VAL A 630 -6.68 -14.96 13.12
C VAL A 630 -5.21 -14.54 13.05
N PHE A 631 -4.56 -14.42 14.21
CA PHE A 631 -3.13 -14.14 14.35
C PHE A 631 -2.45 -15.33 15.03
N ARG A 632 -1.73 -16.17 14.28
CA ARG A 632 -1.21 -17.41 14.85
C ARG A 632 0.20 -17.80 14.45
N ASP A 633 0.89 -18.48 15.35
CA ASP A 633 2.20 -19.09 15.06
C ASP A 633 3.24 -18.08 14.54
N ASN A 634 3.14 -16.81 14.93
CA ASN A 634 4.11 -15.78 14.55
C ASN A 634 5.26 -15.73 15.57
N GLU A 635 6.45 -15.39 15.08
CA GLU A 635 7.64 -15.12 15.89
C GLU A 635 7.87 -13.61 15.94
N ILE A 636 7.98 -13.04 17.13
CA ILE A 636 8.11 -11.59 17.33
C ILE A 636 9.32 -11.32 18.22
N GLU A 637 10.20 -10.44 17.77
CA GLU A 637 11.36 -9.95 18.53
C GLU A 637 11.20 -8.46 18.83
N ILE A 638 11.29 -8.12 20.12
CA ILE A 638 11.42 -6.74 20.59
C ILE A 638 12.85 -6.55 21.13
N SER A 639 13.63 -5.79 20.39
CA SER A 639 15.05 -5.56 20.67
C SER A 639 15.47 -4.09 20.58
N SER A 640 14.56 -3.22 20.12
CA SER A 640 14.81 -1.78 19.97
C SER A 640 14.49 -1.03 21.25
N ASP A 641 15.39 -0.15 21.68
CA ASP A 641 15.16 0.77 22.80
C ASP A 641 14.12 1.86 22.48
N SER A 642 13.77 2.03 21.19
CA SER A 642 12.75 2.97 20.70
C SER A 642 11.38 2.32 20.48
N ALA A 643 11.17 1.13 21.02
CA ALA A 643 9.89 0.45 21.00
C ALA A 643 8.89 1.17 21.92
N GLU A 644 7.65 1.30 21.45
CA GLU A 644 6.55 1.83 22.25
C GLU A 644 6.19 0.82 23.35
N SER A 645 5.63 1.30 24.46
CA SER A 645 5.17 0.50 25.61
C SER A 645 4.26 -0.69 25.27
N TYR A 646 3.51 -0.61 24.17
CA TYR A 646 2.62 -1.65 23.67
C TYR A 646 3.25 -2.55 22.58
N ALA A 647 4.57 -2.56 22.44
CA ALA A 647 5.24 -3.34 21.40
C ALA A 647 4.91 -4.84 21.49
N ALA A 648 4.73 -5.47 20.32
CA ALA A 648 4.25 -6.86 20.14
C ALA A 648 2.83 -7.17 20.63
N CYS A 649 2.11 -6.19 21.18
CA CYS A 649 0.69 -6.36 21.45
C CYS A 649 -0.11 -6.43 20.14
N VAL A 650 -1.30 -7.03 20.24
CA VAL A 650 -2.34 -6.97 19.21
C VAL A 650 -3.48 -6.13 19.75
N PHE A 651 -3.93 -5.13 18.97
CA PHE A 651 -5.11 -4.34 19.32
C PHE A 651 -6.34 -4.85 18.56
N VAL A 652 -7.43 -5.07 19.30
CA VAL A 652 -8.71 -5.56 18.83
C VAL A 652 -9.80 -4.54 19.19
N GLY A 653 -10.23 -3.76 18.21
CA GLY A 653 -11.25 -2.73 18.35
C GLY A 653 -12.67 -3.29 18.36
N ASP A 654 -13.50 -2.87 17.41
CA ASP A 654 -14.85 -3.42 17.19
C ASP A 654 -14.78 -4.66 16.29
N VAL A 655 -14.30 -5.76 16.86
CA VAL A 655 -14.05 -7.02 16.15
C VAL A 655 -14.85 -8.16 16.76
N LYS A 656 -15.45 -9.00 15.92
CA LYS A 656 -16.06 -10.27 16.34
C LYS A 656 -15.23 -11.48 15.91
N GLY A 657 -14.92 -12.37 16.83
CA GLY A 657 -14.22 -13.62 16.50
C GLY A 657 -12.73 -13.39 16.25
N ALA A 658 -12.01 -12.81 17.22
CA ALA A 658 -10.57 -12.67 17.16
C ALA A 658 -9.89 -13.90 17.78
N ARG A 659 -8.90 -14.49 17.09
CA ARG A 659 -8.09 -15.63 17.57
C ARG A 659 -6.62 -15.25 17.50
N ILE A 660 -6.05 -14.82 18.61
CA ILE A 660 -4.62 -14.49 18.75
C ILE A 660 -3.97 -15.64 19.50
N VAL A 661 -3.33 -16.58 18.81
CA VAL A 661 -2.94 -17.85 19.41
C VAL A 661 -1.57 -18.35 19.02
N ASN A 662 -0.88 -19.02 19.94
CA ASN A 662 0.39 -19.72 19.67
C ASN A 662 1.53 -18.85 19.13
N ASN A 663 1.51 -17.55 19.40
CA ASN A 663 2.59 -16.64 19.01
C ASN A 663 3.74 -16.69 20.02
N THR A 664 4.97 -16.48 19.58
CA THR A 664 6.14 -16.41 20.47
C THR A 664 6.76 -15.02 20.40
N VAL A 665 6.89 -14.36 21.54
CA VAL A 665 7.57 -13.08 21.70
C VAL A 665 8.88 -13.28 22.44
N THR A 666 9.98 -12.72 21.94
CA THR A 666 11.25 -12.60 22.64
C THR A 666 11.56 -11.12 22.87
N ALA A 667 11.70 -10.69 24.12
CA ALA A 667 11.91 -9.29 24.49
C ALA A 667 13.20 -9.08 25.29
N ARG A 668 13.98 -8.05 24.98
CA ARG A 668 15.25 -7.71 25.69
C ARG A 668 15.08 -7.04 27.04
N PHE A 669 13.91 -6.52 27.33
CA PHE A 669 13.53 -5.82 28.56
C PHE A 669 12.22 -6.40 29.07
N PRO A 670 11.83 -6.16 30.34
CA PRO A 670 10.51 -6.56 30.82
C PRO A 670 9.44 -5.90 29.93
N ALA A 671 8.85 -6.69 29.05
CA ALA A 671 7.80 -6.26 28.14
C ALA A 671 6.49 -6.88 28.61
N GLU A 672 5.49 -6.06 28.88
CA GLU A 672 4.13 -6.54 29.12
C GLU A 672 3.45 -6.68 27.75
N CYS A 673 3.57 -7.86 27.15
CA CYS A 673 2.96 -8.15 25.85
C CYS A 673 1.63 -8.89 26.02
N GLY A 674 0.65 -8.56 25.19
CA GLY A 674 -0.66 -9.19 25.26
C GLY A 674 -1.62 -8.75 24.15
N VAL A 675 -2.90 -9.07 24.32
CA VAL A 675 -3.98 -8.58 23.47
C VAL A 675 -4.72 -7.47 24.20
N LEU A 676 -4.84 -6.31 23.55
CA LEU A 676 -5.64 -5.17 24.00
C LEU A 676 -6.99 -5.19 23.27
N ALA A 677 -8.07 -5.51 23.96
CA ALA A 677 -9.40 -5.62 23.38
C ALA A 677 -10.35 -4.54 23.91
N SER A 678 -11.04 -3.84 23.00
CA SER A 678 -12.02 -2.83 23.36
C SER A 678 -13.28 -3.44 23.98
N ALA A 679 -14.08 -2.62 24.66
CA ALA A 679 -15.38 -3.04 25.19
C ALA A 679 -16.35 -3.56 24.10
N LYS A 680 -16.14 -3.19 22.83
CA LYS A 680 -16.95 -3.65 21.68
C LYS A 680 -16.46 -4.98 21.09
N ALA A 681 -15.28 -5.46 21.49
CA ALA A 681 -14.75 -6.71 20.99
C ALA A 681 -15.57 -7.90 21.54
N GLU A 682 -15.93 -8.83 20.66
CA GLU A 682 -16.73 -10.01 20.96
C GLU A 682 -15.99 -11.27 20.57
N ASP A 683 -16.12 -12.32 21.38
CA ASP A 683 -15.50 -13.63 21.10
C ASP A 683 -13.99 -13.52 20.81
N VAL A 684 -13.26 -12.93 21.76
CA VAL A 684 -11.79 -12.81 21.70
C VAL A 684 -11.16 -14.00 22.40
N VAL A 685 -10.27 -14.71 21.70
CA VAL A 685 -9.43 -15.78 22.27
C VAL A 685 -7.97 -15.37 22.15
N ALA A 686 -7.31 -15.30 23.30
CA ALA A 686 -5.87 -15.09 23.43
C ALA A 686 -5.28 -16.27 24.20
N ALA A 687 -4.68 -17.26 23.51
CA ALA A 687 -4.27 -18.52 24.15
C ALA A 687 -3.00 -19.11 23.52
N GLY A 688 -2.17 -19.77 24.33
CA GLY A 688 -0.91 -20.37 23.87
C GLY A 688 0.17 -19.37 23.44
N ASN A 689 -0.03 -18.07 23.66
CA ASN A 689 0.97 -17.04 23.35
C ASN A 689 2.05 -17.02 24.44
N VAL A 690 3.30 -17.13 24.02
CA VAL A 690 4.46 -17.26 24.89
C VAL A 690 5.32 -16.00 24.84
N LEU A 691 5.69 -15.46 25.99
CA LEU A 691 6.65 -14.37 26.14
C LEU A 691 7.92 -14.88 26.82
N ARG A 692 9.07 -14.67 26.18
CA ARG A 692 10.40 -15.06 26.66
C ARG A 692 11.29 -13.83 26.86
N ALA A 693 12.01 -13.80 27.98
CA ALA A 693 13.08 -12.82 28.17
C ALA A 693 14.31 -13.21 27.35
N ALA A 694 14.88 -12.27 26.60
CA ALA A 694 16.12 -12.48 25.87
C ALA A 694 17.26 -12.75 26.86
N GLY A 695 17.86 -13.94 26.81
CA GLY A 695 18.92 -14.37 27.73
C GLY A 695 18.54 -15.50 28.69
N ALA A 696 17.27 -15.92 28.72
CA ALA A 696 16.91 -17.20 29.32
C ALA A 696 17.44 -18.33 28.43
N LYS A 697 18.65 -18.84 28.75
CA LYS A 697 19.10 -20.11 28.19
C LYS A 697 18.04 -21.16 28.49
N ASP A 698 17.64 -21.93 27.49
CA ASP A 698 16.85 -23.15 27.68
C ASP A 698 17.52 -24.01 28.75
N SER A 699 17.00 -23.98 29.98
CA SER A 699 17.26 -24.99 30.99
C SER A 699 16.40 -26.21 30.68
N GLY A 700 16.59 -26.78 29.49
CA GLY A 700 15.80 -27.87 28.94
C GLY A 700 16.67 -29.07 28.59
N ALA A 701 16.91 -29.91 29.59
CA ALA A 701 17.19 -31.33 29.50
C ALA A 701 18.21 -31.81 28.44
N SER A 702 19.46 -31.99 28.89
CA SER A 702 20.31 -33.04 28.35
C SER A 702 19.62 -34.41 28.55
N VAL A 703 18.90 -34.90 27.55
CA VAL A 703 18.54 -36.32 27.51
C VAL A 703 19.81 -37.09 27.16
N ARG A 704 20.43 -37.66 28.20
CA ARG A 704 21.39 -38.75 28.04
C ARG A 704 20.65 -39.97 27.49
N ARG A 705 20.78 -40.23 26.19
CA ARG A 705 21.33 -41.45 25.57
C ARG A 705 20.96 -41.51 24.09
#